data_AF-A0AA95EPC3-F1
#
_entry.id   AF-A0AA95EPC3-F1
#
_cell.length_a   1.000
_cell.length_b   1.000
_cell.length_c   1.000
_cell.angle_alpha   90.00
_cell.angle_beta   90.00
_cell.angle_gamma   90.00
#
_symmetry.space_group_name_H-M   'P 1'
#
loop_
_entity.id
_entity.type
_entity.pdbx_description
1 polymer ?
#
loop_
_entity_poly.entity_id
_entity_poly.type
_entity_poly.pdbx_seq_one_letter_code
_entity_poly.pdbx_strand_id
1 'polypeptide(L)'
;MNERTRPPGAGAGGRNVTAVLGPTNTGKTHLAIERMLAHSSGIIGLPLRLLAREVYGRIAARVGVESVALITGEEKIVPPNPRFRVCTVEALPSHTDVSFVAIDEIQLAADLDRGHVFTDRLLNLRGRDETLLLGAATMRGILEKLLPGIEIVTRPRMSMLTYAGSKKITRLPRRSAVVAFSADEVYAVAELIRRQRGGAAVVLGSLSPRTRNAQVELYQSGDVDFLVATDAIGMGLNLDVDHVAFAQERKFDGFQYRRLTAAELGQIAGRAGRHTRDGSFGVTGQVDPFEDELIEALESHHFMSVRTLQWRNRALDFRSIDALRASLDRPPGLEGLSKAPPSEDVTVLEILARDPAIRALADRRERLELLWDICQTPDYRRIAPANHAELVADIFTFVAREGAVPDDWFKRQVAFADRTDGDIDTLANRIAHIRTWTFAANRPNWLKDPRHWQERTRAIEDRLSDALHERLTQRFVDRRTSVLMKRLRENAMLEAEITTSGDVLVEGQHVGSLQGFRFTPDPQADGPDAKAIGAVAQKALAGEIERRAEKIGNAPNPELVLSTDGTLRWLGAPVARIVATDDALRPRLVLLADEGLTGPARERVQDRVDIWLKSHIETLLKPLFELLAGVELSGPARGIAFRLVEGQGVLERSELAEEIKALDQEARSGLRKLGVRFGAYHIYVPALLKPAPSALNAMLWALKNQGLDAPGLAELPQLSATGRTTVPVDPTFARPLYRVVGYRIAGNRAVRIDILERLADIIRPLIAWKPTSDNLVPPEGAVDGNGFTITVSMTSLLGCSGEDFAGVLKSLGYRLDRRPAPPKAPVVEATPAAEAAPAVTVTSEETTEVVTETVTETAGEAEATPVETTVSEETVEAVTETTTEAPAEVEADTTPVVEAPSLETGDGETAEAAPAEPEMIDVWRPGRFDRRPQQRDNRRDRRPNQNASAPAEAGEAKPEGREGRGRQQDGERDGRRQGGRPQQQRGPRPERANSDRPQGDREGRRNDRPGNDHRNKGGDHRQGQNASQPRREEPRRERPIDPNSPFAALAALKADLEAKKRGG
;
A
#
# COMPACT_ATOMS: atom_id res chain seq x y z
N MET A 1 -2.51 32.18 70.11
CA MET A 1 -1.81 33.41 69.68
C MET A 1 -2.38 33.81 68.33
N ASN A 2 -2.61 35.10 68.07
CA ASN A 2 -3.19 35.56 66.81
C ASN A 2 -2.16 35.51 65.68
N GLU A 3 -2.48 34.85 64.57
CA GLU A 3 -1.58 34.81 63.40
C GLU A 3 -1.42 36.17 62.69
N ARG A 4 -2.36 37.09 62.92
CA ARG A 4 -2.36 38.47 62.37
C ARG A 4 -1.14 39.32 62.74
N THR A 5 -0.26 38.85 63.63
CA THR A 5 0.95 39.57 64.07
C THR A 5 2.27 38.88 63.72
N ARG A 6 2.28 37.83 62.89
CA ARG A 6 3.55 37.35 62.28
C ARG A 6 4.02 38.37 61.22
N PRO A 7 5.27 38.85 61.25
CA PRO A 7 5.76 39.76 60.23
C PRO A 7 5.97 39.01 58.90
N PRO A 8 5.69 39.64 57.73
CA PRO A 8 5.88 39.00 56.43
C PRO A 8 7.37 38.69 56.22
N GLY A 9 7.71 37.40 56.14
CA GLY A 9 9.09 36.91 56.07
C GLY A 9 9.57 36.16 57.32
N ALA A 10 8.82 36.14 58.43
CA ALA A 10 9.10 35.16 59.49
C ALA A 10 8.70 33.76 58.99
N GLY A 11 9.70 32.91 58.70
CA GLY A 11 9.48 31.56 58.19
C GLY A 11 8.53 30.76 59.08
N ALA A 12 7.44 30.25 58.49
CA ALA A 12 6.50 29.40 59.19
C ALA A 12 7.17 28.04 59.46
N GLY A 13 7.63 27.81 60.69
CA GLY A 13 8.32 26.58 61.06
C GLY A 13 7.58 25.32 60.60
N GLY A 14 8.32 24.34 60.08
CA GLY A 14 7.78 23.15 59.40
C GLY A 14 7.05 22.15 60.31
N ARG A 15 6.83 22.48 61.58
CA ARG A 15 6.12 21.61 62.53
C ARG A 15 4.67 21.42 62.06
N ASN A 16 4.21 20.16 62.02
CA ASN A 16 2.94 19.74 61.43
C ASN A 16 2.85 19.93 59.88
N VAL A 17 4.00 20.07 59.20
CA VAL A 17 4.11 20.03 57.73
C VAL A 17 4.91 18.79 57.32
N THR A 18 4.33 17.97 56.44
CA THR A 18 4.98 16.80 55.84
C THR A 18 5.09 16.99 54.33
N ALA A 19 6.30 16.93 53.78
CA ALA A 19 6.54 16.91 52.34
C ALA A 19 6.66 15.48 51.82
N VAL A 20 5.77 15.06 50.92
CA VAL A 20 5.85 13.78 50.21
C VAL A 20 6.46 14.04 48.84
N LEU A 21 7.73 13.66 48.67
CA LEU A 21 8.52 13.99 47.48
C LEU A 21 8.86 12.75 46.65
N GLY A 22 8.87 12.89 45.32
CA GLY A 22 9.27 11.83 44.40
C GLY A 22 8.89 12.13 42.95
N PRO A 23 9.29 11.30 41.97
CA PRO A 23 8.94 11.46 40.55
C PRO A 23 7.43 11.34 40.27
N THR A 24 7.06 11.40 38.99
CA THR A 24 5.73 10.98 38.50
C THR A 24 5.53 9.46 38.68
N ASN A 25 4.29 8.96 38.55
CA ASN A 25 3.92 7.55 38.82
C ASN A 25 4.34 7.03 40.22
N THR A 26 4.07 7.81 41.26
CA THR A 26 4.44 7.55 42.68
C THR A 26 3.25 7.50 43.67
N GLY A 27 2.03 7.72 43.19
CA GLY A 27 0.82 7.67 44.03
C GLY A 27 0.69 8.78 45.10
N LYS A 28 1.41 9.92 44.97
CA LYS A 28 1.37 11.05 45.93
C LYS A 28 -0.05 11.60 46.15
N THR A 29 -0.73 12.00 45.08
CA THR A 29 -2.09 12.58 45.16
C THR A 29 -3.12 11.58 45.70
N HIS A 30 -2.92 10.27 45.49
CA HIS A 30 -3.78 9.23 46.09
C HIS A 30 -3.60 9.15 47.61
N LEU A 31 -2.35 9.19 48.10
CA LEU A 31 -2.07 9.25 49.53
C LEU A 31 -2.70 10.50 50.18
N ALA A 32 -2.64 11.65 49.49
CA ALA A 32 -3.25 12.89 49.96
C ALA A 32 -4.78 12.81 50.04
N ILE A 33 -5.44 12.12 49.09
CA ILE A 33 -6.89 11.88 49.14
C ILE A 33 -7.27 10.97 50.31
N GLU A 34 -6.53 9.87 50.55
CA GLU A 34 -6.81 9.00 51.71
C GLU A 34 -6.63 9.75 53.03
N ARG A 35 -5.51 10.48 53.19
CA ARG A 35 -5.26 11.26 54.41
C ARG A 35 -6.33 12.34 54.59
N MET A 36 -6.70 13.09 53.55
CA MET A 36 -7.76 14.09 53.63
C MET A 36 -9.10 13.49 54.08
N LEU A 37 -9.49 12.34 53.53
CA LEU A 37 -10.77 11.69 53.84
C LEU A 37 -10.81 11.07 55.25
N ALA A 38 -9.66 10.82 55.87
CA ALA A 38 -9.57 10.42 57.28
C ALA A 38 -9.76 11.58 58.27
N HIS A 39 -9.69 12.84 57.81
CA HIS A 39 -9.83 14.04 58.64
C HIS A 39 -11.28 14.57 58.70
N SER A 40 -11.58 15.40 59.70
CA SER A 40 -12.93 15.98 59.88
C SER A 40 -13.39 16.82 58.69
N SER A 41 -12.46 17.60 58.13
CA SER A 41 -12.61 18.52 57.02
C SER A 41 -11.26 18.74 56.33
N GLY A 42 -11.26 19.11 55.06
CA GLY A 42 -10.00 19.32 54.34
C GLY A 42 -10.10 20.10 53.05
N ILE A 43 -8.95 20.60 52.60
CA ILE A 43 -8.80 21.30 51.32
C ILE A 43 -7.55 20.81 50.58
N ILE A 44 -7.67 20.64 49.27
CA ILE A 44 -6.55 20.31 48.38
C ILE A 44 -6.44 21.31 47.23
N GLY A 45 -5.26 21.91 47.07
CA GLY A 45 -4.91 22.78 45.95
C GLY A 45 -4.15 22.00 44.88
N LEU A 46 -4.66 22.04 43.65
CA LEU A 46 -4.11 21.31 42.50
C LEU A 46 -3.67 22.30 41.40
N PRO A 47 -2.65 21.97 40.59
CA PRO A 47 -2.05 22.94 39.69
C PRO A 47 -2.87 23.21 38.42
N LEU A 48 -3.93 22.44 38.16
CA LEU A 48 -4.71 22.50 36.92
C LEU A 48 -6.21 22.21 37.19
N ARG A 49 -7.11 22.93 36.50
CA ARG A 49 -8.57 22.73 36.54
C ARG A 49 -8.98 21.28 36.24
N LEU A 50 -8.26 20.59 35.35
CA LEU A 50 -8.49 19.18 35.03
C LEU A 50 -8.24 18.25 36.22
N LEU A 51 -7.12 18.42 36.94
CA LEU A 51 -6.86 17.68 38.17
C LEU A 51 -7.88 18.01 39.26
N ALA A 52 -8.25 19.28 39.41
CA ALA A 52 -9.29 19.68 40.36
C ALA A 52 -10.63 18.98 40.05
N ARG A 53 -11.03 18.90 38.78
CA ARG A 53 -12.26 18.19 38.37
C ARG A 53 -12.16 16.67 38.57
N GLU A 54 -11.02 16.07 38.27
CA GLU A 54 -10.79 14.63 38.44
C GLU A 54 -10.81 14.24 39.93
N VAL A 55 -10.05 14.96 40.77
CA VAL A 55 -9.97 14.72 42.21
C VAL A 55 -11.31 15.00 42.89
N TYR A 56 -12.04 16.04 42.48
CA TYR A 56 -13.44 16.26 42.89
C TYR A 56 -14.30 15.03 42.59
N GLY A 57 -14.24 14.49 41.37
CA GLY A 57 -15.00 13.29 40.99
C GLY A 57 -14.68 12.08 41.87
N ARG A 58 -13.39 11.78 42.09
CA ARG A 58 -12.95 10.67 42.94
C ARG A 58 -13.39 10.81 44.40
N ILE A 59 -13.45 12.03 44.94
CA ILE A 59 -13.88 12.31 46.32
C ILE A 59 -15.41 12.27 46.42
N ALA A 60 -16.14 12.94 45.52
CA ALA A 60 -17.60 12.96 45.49
C ALA A 60 -18.20 11.55 45.35
N ALA A 61 -17.55 10.66 44.58
CA ALA A 61 -17.92 9.25 44.49
C ALA A 61 -17.77 8.45 45.79
N ARG A 62 -17.01 8.96 46.80
CA ARG A 62 -16.79 8.30 48.10
C ARG A 62 -17.55 8.90 49.26
N VAL A 63 -17.87 10.20 49.23
CA VAL A 63 -18.53 10.92 50.34
C VAL A 63 -19.80 11.69 49.94
N GLY A 64 -20.26 11.54 48.70
CA GLY A 64 -21.42 12.24 48.14
C GLY A 64 -21.10 13.66 47.68
N VAL A 65 -21.86 14.16 46.70
CA VAL A 65 -21.66 15.50 46.10
C VAL A 65 -21.86 16.63 47.12
N GLU A 66 -22.81 16.51 48.05
CA GLU A 66 -23.08 17.50 49.10
C GLU A 66 -21.91 17.72 50.07
N SER A 67 -21.01 16.74 50.21
CA SER A 67 -19.85 16.82 51.10
C SER A 67 -18.67 17.58 50.48
N VAL A 68 -18.70 17.90 49.18
CA VAL A 68 -17.50 18.30 48.42
C VAL A 68 -17.78 19.54 47.56
N ALA A 69 -16.91 20.55 47.67
CA ALA A 69 -16.88 21.68 46.74
C ALA A 69 -15.77 21.54 45.68
N LEU A 70 -16.02 22.03 44.47
CA LEU A 70 -15.03 22.31 43.43
C LEU A 70 -14.93 23.84 43.25
N ILE A 71 -13.72 24.40 43.27
CA ILE A 71 -13.50 25.84 43.13
C ILE A 71 -12.31 26.10 42.21
N THR A 72 -12.56 26.65 41.01
CA THR A 72 -11.52 27.19 40.11
C THR A 72 -11.83 28.66 39.78
N GLY A 73 -11.07 29.29 38.88
CA GLY A 73 -11.37 30.65 38.42
C GLY A 73 -12.67 30.72 37.59
N GLU A 74 -12.96 29.67 36.83
CA GLU A 74 -14.00 29.60 35.81
C GLU A 74 -15.19 28.69 36.17
N GLU A 75 -15.08 27.89 37.24
CA GLU A 75 -16.10 26.94 37.64
C GLU A 75 -16.15 26.78 39.16
N LYS A 76 -17.36 26.93 39.73
CA LYS A 76 -17.62 26.83 41.16
C LYS A 76 -18.83 25.92 41.40
N ILE A 77 -18.62 24.81 42.10
CA ILE A 77 -19.66 23.91 42.58
C ILE A 77 -19.53 23.90 44.10
N VAL A 78 -20.44 24.56 44.80
CA VAL A 78 -20.38 24.74 46.25
C VAL A 78 -21.74 24.33 46.84
N PRO A 79 -21.87 23.12 47.41
CA PRO A 79 -23.07 22.74 48.15
C PRO A 79 -23.18 23.56 49.46
N PRO A 80 -24.28 23.47 50.22
CA PRO A 80 -24.49 24.33 51.39
C PRO A 80 -23.45 24.16 52.51
N ASN A 81 -22.96 22.94 52.76
CA ASN A 81 -22.05 22.63 53.89
C ASN A 81 -20.91 21.65 53.50
N PRO A 82 -19.98 22.03 52.60
CA PRO A 82 -18.94 21.14 52.11
C PRO A 82 -17.86 20.89 53.17
N ARG A 83 -17.72 19.63 53.59
CA ARG A 83 -16.62 19.16 54.46
C ARG A 83 -15.26 19.19 53.76
N PHE A 84 -15.26 18.92 52.45
CA PHE A 84 -14.06 18.84 51.63
C PHE A 84 -14.10 19.86 50.49
N ARG A 85 -12.95 20.44 50.15
CA ARG A 85 -12.82 21.46 49.11
C ARG A 85 -11.68 21.09 48.15
N VAL A 86 -11.97 21.06 46.86
CA VAL A 86 -11.00 20.77 45.80
C VAL A 86 -10.83 22.02 44.96
N CYS A 87 -9.63 22.60 45.01
CA CYS A 87 -9.35 23.90 44.41
C CYS A 87 -8.24 23.81 43.36
N THR A 88 -8.16 24.79 42.45
CA THR A 88 -6.85 25.16 41.90
C THR A 88 -6.03 25.88 42.98
N VAL A 89 -4.69 25.89 42.89
CA VAL A 89 -3.83 26.56 43.90
C VAL A 89 -4.12 28.06 44.00
N GLU A 90 -4.49 28.70 42.89
CA GLU A 90 -4.98 30.08 42.80
C GLU A 90 -6.30 30.27 43.57
N ALA A 91 -7.22 29.30 43.45
CA ALA A 91 -8.52 29.29 44.11
C ALA A 91 -8.49 28.73 45.55
N LEU A 92 -7.32 28.38 46.08
CA LEU A 92 -7.16 28.20 47.53
C LEU A 92 -7.41 29.54 48.24
N PRO A 93 -8.18 29.57 49.34
CA PRO A 93 -8.35 30.77 50.13
C PRO A 93 -7.03 31.17 50.81
N SER A 94 -6.86 32.46 51.09
CA SER A 94 -5.65 32.97 51.76
C SER A 94 -5.50 32.45 53.20
N HIS A 95 -6.62 32.18 53.88
CA HIS A 95 -6.70 31.55 55.20
C HIS A 95 -7.76 30.45 55.19
N THR A 96 -7.61 29.43 56.03
CA THR A 96 -8.55 28.32 56.16
C THR A 96 -8.60 27.81 57.60
N ASP A 97 -9.71 27.21 58.00
CA ASP A 97 -9.90 26.56 59.30
C ASP A 97 -10.44 25.14 59.09
N VAL A 98 -9.61 24.29 58.47
CA VAL A 98 -9.88 22.88 58.20
C VAL A 98 -8.82 22.01 58.85
N SER A 99 -9.16 20.75 59.13
CA SER A 99 -8.23 19.80 59.75
C SER A 99 -7.01 19.52 58.84
N PHE A 100 -7.26 19.29 57.54
CA PHE A 100 -6.24 18.91 56.56
C PHE A 100 -6.06 19.94 55.43
N VAL A 101 -4.81 20.27 55.10
CA VAL A 101 -4.45 21.00 53.87
C VAL A 101 -3.49 20.16 53.03
N ALA A 102 -3.73 20.06 51.72
CA ALA A 102 -2.74 19.58 50.75
C ALA A 102 -2.48 20.57 49.61
N ILE A 103 -1.24 20.59 49.10
CA ILE A 103 -0.83 21.35 47.91
C ILE A 103 -0.03 20.41 47.00
N ASP A 104 -0.46 20.25 45.75
CA ASP A 104 0.18 19.35 44.76
C ASP A 104 1.07 20.08 43.74
N GLU A 105 2.05 19.35 43.21
CA GLU A 105 3.13 19.83 42.31
C GLU A 105 3.84 21.11 42.80
N ILE A 106 4.22 21.16 44.09
CA ILE A 106 4.84 22.33 44.75
C ILE A 106 6.10 22.87 44.08
N GLN A 107 6.78 22.10 43.22
CA GLN A 107 7.92 22.59 42.41
C GLN A 107 7.54 23.73 41.45
N LEU A 108 6.25 23.90 41.14
CA LEU A 108 5.75 25.06 40.40
C LEU A 108 5.95 26.37 41.16
N ALA A 109 6.32 26.37 42.44
CA ALA A 109 6.80 27.55 43.16
C ALA A 109 8.06 28.20 42.52
N ALA A 110 8.80 27.48 41.67
CA ALA A 110 9.90 28.04 40.87
C ALA A 110 9.46 28.72 39.56
N ASP A 111 8.20 28.53 39.13
CA ASP A 111 7.67 29.05 37.86
C ASP A 111 7.62 30.59 37.83
N LEU A 112 8.08 31.17 36.71
CA LEU A 112 8.31 32.62 36.56
C LEU A 112 7.02 33.46 36.57
N ASP A 113 5.88 32.88 36.20
CA ASP A 113 4.61 33.60 36.08
C ASP A 113 3.76 33.37 37.34
N ARG A 114 3.31 32.13 37.55
CA ARG A 114 2.35 31.76 38.61
C ARG A 114 3.00 31.18 39.87
N GLY A 115 4.30 30.91 39.86
CA GLY A 115 4.98 30.27 41.00
C GLY A 115 4.89 31.07 42.31
N HIS A 116 4.75 32.39 42.21
CA HIS A 116 4.53 33.26 43.36
C HIS A 116 3.29 32.90 44.19
N VAL A 117 2.24 32.32 43.57
CA VAL A 117 1.03 31.84 44.25
C VAL A 117 1.34 30.58 45.05
N PHE A 118 2.04 29.62 44.45
CA PHE A 118 2.46 28.38 45.09
C PHE A 118 3.34 28.67 46.30
N THR A 119 4.29 29.59 46.18
CA THR A 119 5.16 30.03 47.28
C THR A 119 4.38 30.64 48.45
N ASP A 120 3.35 31.48 48.20
CA ASP A 120 2.50 31.96 49.29
C ASP A 120 1.77 30.82 50.00
N ARG A 121 1.13 29.92 49.26
CA ARG A 121 0.36 28.83 49.88
C ARG A 121 1.28 27.86 50.64
N LEU A 122 2.46 27.54 50.08
CA LEU A 122 3.52 26.74 50.71
C LEU A 122 4.00 27.36 52.03
N LEU A 123 4.28 28.67 52.04
CA LEU A 123 4.77 29.35 53.25
C LEU A 123 3.66 29.59 54.28
N ASN A 124 2.45 29.96 53.86
CA ASN A 124 1.46 30.62 54.74
C ASN A 124 0.14 29.86 54.94
N LEU A 125 -0.18 28.79 54.18
CA LEU A 125 -1.42 28.02 54.35
C LEU A 125 -1.17 26.75 55.19
N ARG A 126 -1.97 26.52 56.22
CA ARG A 126 -1.84 25.36 57.14
C ARG A 126 -3.21 24.77 57.47
N GLY A 127 -3.27 23.45 57.65
CA GLY A 127 -4.38 22.77 58.33
C GLY A 127 -4.16 22.80 59.85
N ARG A 128 -5.23 22.67 60.64
CA ARG A 128 -5.13 22.58 62.11
C ARG A 128 -4.32 21.36 62.56
N ASP A 129 -4.59 20.23 61.91
CA ASP A 129 -4.14 18.92 62.35
C ASP A 129 -3.00 18.41 61.44
N GLU A 130 -3.09 18.64 60.13
CA GLU A 130 -2.09 18.21 59.14
C GLU A 130 -1.95 19.17 57.95
N THR A 131 -0.71 19.40 57.50
CA THR A 131 -0.41 20.04 56.21
C THR A 131 0.52 19.16 55.36
N LEU A 132 0.11 18.84 54.13
CA LEU A 132 0.79 17.91 53.24
C LEU A 132 1.25 18.60 51.94
N LEU A 133 2.56 18.65 51.71
CA LEU A 133 3.15 19.24 50.50
C LEU A 133 3.59 18.12 49.54
N LEU A 134 3.13 18.12 48.29
CA LEU A 134 3.43 17.05 47.32
C LEU A 134 4.23 17.61 46.13
N GLY A 135 5.27 16.89 45.68
CA GLY A 135 5.98 17.29 44.46
C GLY A 135 7.22 16.47 44.14
N ALA A 136 8.12 17.09 43.38
CA ALA A 136 9.38 16.52 42.93
C ALA A 136 10.46 16.48 44.03
N ALA A 137 11.37 15.50 43.96
CA ALA A 137 12.49 15.35 44.90
C ALA A 137 13.44 16.57 44.93
N THR A 138 13.51 17.32 43.83
CA THR A 138 14.31 18.55 43.68
C THR A 138 13.94 19.65 44.66
N MET A 139 12.75 19.61 45.26
CA MET A 139 12.30 20.59 46.25
C MET A 139 12.86 20.37 47.67
N ARG A 140 13.52 19.23 47.94
CA ARG A 140 14.01 18.87 49.28
C ARG A 140 14.80 20.00 49.96
N GLY A 141 15.92 20.42 49.38
CA GLY A 141 16.84 21.35 50.03
C GLY A 141 16.28 22.76 50.24
N ILE A 142 15.38 23.23 49.36
CA ILE A 142 14.72 24.53 49.52
C ILE A 142 13.59 24.47 50.56
N LEU A 143 12.89 23.34 50.68
CA LEU A 143 11.91 23.12 51.76
C LEU A 143 12.58 23.02 53.13
N GLU A 144 13.67 22.26 53.26
CA GLU A 144 14.46 22.14 54.50
C GLU A 144 14.98 23.51 54.97
N LYS A 145 15.29 24.42 54.03
CA LYS A 145 15.74 25.79 54.29
C LYS A 145 14.62 26.77 54.64
N LEU A 146 13.50 26.76 53.91
CA LEU A 146 12.40 27.71 54.10
C LEU A 146 11.42 27.31 55.22
N LEU A 147 11.32 26.02 55.53
CA LEU A 147 10.42 25.46 56.55
C LEU A 147 11.20 24.59 57.56
N PRO A 148 12.06 25.17 58.42
CA PRO A 148 12.87 24.40 59.37
C PRO A 148 12.01 23.48 60.27
N GLY A 149 12.38 22.21 60.35
CA GLY A 149 11.63 21.18 61.09
C GLY A 149 10.50 20.51 60.30
N ILE A 150 10.45 20.65 58.97
CA ILE A 150 9.56 19.90 58.08
C ILE A 150 9.91 18.39 58.05
N GLU A 151 8.90 17.52 58.06
CA GLU A 151 9.09 16.08 57.82
C GLU A 151 9.16 15.82 56.30
N ILE A 152 10.10 15.00 55.81
CA ILE A 152 10.20 14.70 54.38
C ILE A 152 10.21 13.20 54.09
N VAL A 153 9.12 12.73 53.47
CA VAL A 153 8.89 11.35 53.04
C VAL A 153 9.20 11.22 51.55
N THR A 154 10.25 10.48 51.18
CA THR A 154 10.56 10.17 49.78
C THR A 154 9.76 8.96 49.29
N ARG A 155 9.21 8.98 48.07
CA ARG A 155 8.60 7.80 47.41
C ARG A 155 9.27 7.47 46.08
N PRO A 156 9.78 6.24 45.86
CA PRO A 156 10.31 5.80 44.57
C PRO A 156 9.19 5.58 43.54
N ARG A 157 9.55 5.58 42.25
CA ARG A 157 8.64 5.26 41.13
C ARG A 157 8.16 3.81 41.22
N MET A 158 6.94 3.53 40.75
CA MET A 158 6.32 2.20 40.80
C MET A 158 6.68 1.27 39.64
N SER A 159 7.35 1.77 38.59
CA SER A 159 7.82 1.02 37.42
C SER A 159 9.10 1.64 36.85
N MET A 160 9.83 0.91 36.02
CA MET A 160 11.04 1.40 35.34
C MET A 160 10.67 2.34 34.17
N LEU A 161 11.60 3.25 33.85
CA LEU A 161 11.56 4.10 32.67
C LEU A 161 12.86 3.84 31.90
N THR A 162 12.76 3.56 30.59
CA THR A 162 13.92 3.14 29.77
C THR A 162 14.07 3.93 28.47
N TYR A 163 15.29 4.23 28.07
CA TYR A 163 15.58 4.90 26.80
C TYR A 163 15.58 3.91 25.64
N ALA A 164 14.79 4.21 24.62
CA ALA A 164 14.58 3.37 23.44
C ALA A 164 15.23 3.95 22.17
N GLY A 165 16.10 4.94 22.30
CA GLY A 165 16.85 5.57 21.21
C GLY A 165 16.03 6.49 20.29
N SER A 166 16.62 6.82 19.13
CA SER A 166 15.94 7.57 18.07
C SER A 166 15.13 6.63 17.17
N LYS A 167 13.85 6.98 16.92
CA LYS A 167 12.93 6.21 16.07
C LYS A 167 12.18 7.14 15.12
N LYS A 168 12.14 6.80 13.83
CA LYS A 168 11.23 7.46 12.87
C LYS A 168 9.78 7.23 13.28
N ILE A 169 8.89 8.18 12.94
CA ILE A 169 7.45 8.13 13.28
C ILE A 169 6.80 6.80 12.81
N THR A 170 7.13 6.32 11.61
CA THR A 170 6.70 5.01 11.07
C THR A 170 7.16 3.78 11.89
N ARG A 171 8.10 3.95 12.82
CA ARG A 171 8.68 2.91 13.69
C ARG A 171 8.42 3.15 15.18
N LEU A 172 7.65 4.18 15.54
CA LEU A 172 7.16 4.32 16.91
C LEU A 172 6.19 3.17 17.25
N PRO A 173 6.24 2.64 18.48
CA PRO A 173 5.31 1.59 18.92
C PRO A 173 3.88 2.15 19.04
N ARG A 174 2.91 1.24 19.14
CA ARG A 174 1.52 1.60 19.50
C ARG A 174 1.51 2.22 20.91
N ARG A 175 0.47 2.99 21.24
CA ARG A 175 0.34 3.74 22.51
C ARG A 175 1.49 4.73 22.75
N SER A 176 2.05 5.30 21.68
CA SER A 176 3.04 6.39 21.78
C SER A 176 2.38 7.75 21.97
N ALA A 177 2.95 8.59 22.84
CA ALA A 177 2.74 10.03 22.86
C ALA A 177 3.94 10.75 22.24
N VAL A 178 3.71 11.56 21.21
CA VAL A 178 4.74 12.37 20.54
C VAL A 178 4.63 13.82 21.01
N VAL A 179 5.76 14.42 21.41
CA VAL A 179 5.77 15.71 22.10
C VAL A 179 6.54 16.77 21.32
N ALA A 180 5.89 17.92 21.10
CA ALA A 180 6.43 19.12 20.45
C ALA A 180 5.96 20.38 21.17
N PHE A 181 6.56 21.55 20.89
CA PHE A 181 6.35 22.78 21.68
C PHE A 181 5.76 23.96 20.89
N SER A 182 5.31 23.73 19.65
CA SER A 182 4.43 24.62 18.90
C SER A 182 3.16 23.90 18.44
N ALA A 183 2.08 24.65 18.21
CA ALA A 183 0.85 24.08 17.65
C ALA A 183 1.07 23.55 16.22
N ASP A 184 1.87 24.27 15.42
CA ASP A 184 2.18 23.91 14.04
C ASP A 184 2.88 22.56 13.92
N GLU A 185 3.86 22.28 14.78
CA GLU A 185 4.55 20.99 14.81
C GLU A 185 3.61 19.87 15.28
N VAL A 186 2.78 20.11 16.30
CA VAL A 186 1.78 19.14 16.75
C VAL A 186 0.80 18.80 15.62
N TYR A 187 0.33 19.79 14.86
CA TYR A 187 -0.54 19.58 13.70
C TYR A 187 0.20 18.87 12.55
N ALA A 188 1.46 19.21 12.27
CA ALA A 188 2.25 18.57 11.22
C ALA A 188 2.55 17.09 11.53
N VAL A 189 2.94 16.79 12.77
CA VAL A 189 3.18 15.42 13.26
C VAL A 189 1.87 14.63 13.31
N ALA A 190 0.75 15.22 13.73
CA ALA A 190 -0.55 14.54 13.75
C ALA A 190 -1.06 14.20 12.33
N GLU A 191 -0.93 15.12 11.37
CA GLU A 191 -1.25 14.87 9.96
C GLU A 191 -0.33 13.81 9.33
N LEU A 192 0.96 13.80 9.68
CA LEU A 192 1.90 12.77 9.23
C LEU A 192 1.55 11.38 9.82
N ILE A 193 1.18 11.31 11.10
CA ILE A 193 0.73 10.06 11.74
C ILE A 193 -0.59 9.60 11.11
N ARG A 194 -1.58 10.48 10.90
CA ARG A 194 -2.83 10.14 10.19
C ARG A 194 -2.56 9.46 8.85
N ARG A 195 -1.69 10.03 8.02
CA ARG A 195 -1.32 9.49 6.70
C ARG A 195 -0.58 8.15 6.74
N GLN A 196 0.02 7.77 7.87
CA GLN A 196 0.90 6.59 7.98
C GLN A 196 0.40 5.52 8.98
N ARG A 197 -0.60 5.85 9.82
CA ARG A 197 -1.09 5.05 10.95
C ARG A 197 -2.61 5.20 11.19
N GLY A 198 -3.36 5.81 10.26
CA GLY A 198 -4.81 6.01 10.36
C GLY A 198 -5.23 7.24 11.17
N GLY A 199 -4.62 7.52 12.33
CA GLY A 199 -4.97 8.71 13.10
C GLY A 199 -4.16 8.98 14.36
N ALA A 200 -4.30 10.20 14.89
CA ALA A 200 -3.76 10.61 16.17
C ALA A 200 -4.70 11.57 16.91
N ALA A 201 -4.70 11.48 18.24
CA ALA A 201 -5.33 12.46 19.12
C ALA A 201 -4.43 13.69 19.27
N VAL A 202 -5.00 14.89 19.43
CA VAL A 202 -4.25 16.15 19.57
C VAL A 202 -4.54 16.84 20.91
N VAL A 203 -3.49 17.12 21.69
CA VAL A 203 -3.57 17.75 23.02
C VAL A 203 -2.64 18.96 23.12
N LEU A 204 -3.19 20.16 22.92
CA LEU A 204 -2.48 21.43 23.16
C LEU A 204 -2.86 22.03 24.53
N GLY A 205 -1.92 22.77 25.13
CA GLY A 205 -2.17 23.50 26.38
C GLY A 205 -3.29 24.55 26.30
N SER A 206 -3.57 25.08 25.11
CA SER A 206 -4.64 26.05 24.82
C SER A 206 -6.05 25.44 24.85
N LEU A 207 -6.21 24.15 24.50
CA LEU A 207 -7.52 23.50 24.36
C LEU A 207 -8.37 23.62 25.62
N SER A 208 -9.70 23.63 25.46
CA SER A 208 -10.61 23.56 26.61
C SER A 208 -10.44 22.25 27.38
N PRO A 209 -10.76 22.22 28.69
CA PRO A 209 -10.78 20.96 29.46
C PRO A 209 -11.63 19.88 28.78
N ARG A 210 -12.74 20.29 28.14
CA ARG A 210 -13.68 19.43 27.44
C ARG A 210 -13.10 18.85 26.15
N THR A 211 -12.61 19.70 25.24
CA THR A 211 -11.96 19.25 23.99
C THR A 211 -10.78 18.33 24.29
N ARG A 212 -9.98 18.69 25.31
CA ARG A 212 -8.80 17.91 25.73
C ARG A 212 -9.17 16.54 26.28
N ASN A 213 -10.21 16.46 27.13
CA ASN A 213 -10.71 15.17 27.63
C ASN A 213 -11.24 14.30 26.49
N ALA A 214 -12.04 14.83 25.58
CA ALA A 214 -12.58 14.07 24.44
C ALA A 214 -11.48 13.57 23.47
N GLN A 215 -10.40 14.36 23.26
CA GLN A 215 -9.22 13.90 22.51
C GLN A 215 -8.44 12.81 23.27
N VAL A 216 -8.33 12.92 24.60
CA VAL A 216 -7.72 11.88 25.44
C VAL A 216 -8.56 10.60 25.50
N GLU A 217 -9.88 10.70 25.47
CA GLU A 217 -10.81 9.57 25.45
C GLU A 217 -10.73 8.81 24.13
N LEU A 218 -10.61 9.51 22.99
CA LEU A 218 -10.34 8.93 21.67
C LEU A 218 -9.01 8.14 21.62
N TYR A 219 -7.98 8.56 22.36
CA TYR A 219 -6.76 7.77 22.55
C TYR A 219 -6.94 6.61 23.54
N GLN A 220 -7.55 6.86 24.70
CA GLN A 220 -7.70 5.86 25.77
C GLN A 220 -8.57 4.67 25.34
N SER A 221 -9.65 4.93 24.60
CA SER A 221 -10.57 3.93 24.02
C SER A 221 -9.96 3.06 22.90
N GLY A 222 -8.78 3.42 22.39
CA GLY A 222 -8.09 2.70 21.32
C GLY A 222 -8.55 3.05 19.89
N ASP A 223 -9.44 4.05 19.73
CA ASP A 223 -9.84 4.56 18.42
C ASP A 223 -8.66 5.20 17.67
N VAL A 224 -7.65 5.69 18.39
CA VAL A 224 -6.29 5.95 17.88
C VAL A 224 -5.21 5.40 18.81
N ASP A 225 -4.12 4.89 18.23
CA ASP A 225 -2.97 4.38 18.99
C ASP A 225 -1.92 5.45 19.33
N PHE A 226 -2.10 6.68 18.83
CA PHE A 226 -1.11 7.75 18.91
C PHE A 226 -1.73 9.04 19.47
N LEU A 227 -0.96 9.73 20.31
CA LEU A 227 -1.26 11.04 20.86
C LEU A 227 -0.15 12.01 20.42
N VAL A 228 -0.50 13.20 19.95
CA VAL A 228 0.47 14.29 19.69
C VAL A 228 0.12 15.48 20.57
N ALA A 229 1.11 16.01 21.30
CA ALA A 229 0.82 16.97 22.36
C ALA A 229 1.97 17.94 22.65
N THR A 230 1.68 18.96 23.47
CA THR A 230 2.72 19.77 24.14
C THR A 230 3.03 19.24 25.54
N ASP A 231 3.96 19.91 26.23
CA ASP A 231 4.18 19.84 27.68
C ASP A 231 2.90 19.81 28.56
N ALA A 232 1.75 20.20 28.02
CA ALA A 232 0.43 20.02 28.62
C ALA A 232 0.08 18.57 29.01
N ILE A 233 0.75 17.53 28.49
CA ILE A 233 0.63 16.14 29.01
C ILE A 233 1.53 15.86 30.22
N GLY A 234 2.58 16.68 30.43
CA GLY A 234 3.49 16.59 31.57
C GLY A 234 2.79 16.82 32.91
N MET A 235 1.61 17.44 32.92
CA MET A 235 0.76 17.62 34.11
C MET A 235 -0.72 17.41 33.80
N GLY A 236 -1.40 16.69 34.70
CA GLY A 236 -2.86 16.78 34.84
C GLY A 236 -3.76 16.08 33.83
N LEU A 237 -3.26 15.01 33.19
CA LEU A 237 -4.07 14.03 32.47
C LEU A 237 -3.72 12.61 32.94
N ASN A 238 -4.72 11.75 33.15
CA ASN A 238 -4.52 10.32 33.39
C ASN A 238 -4.43 9.58 32.04
N LEU A 239 -3.20 9.45 31.54
CA LEU A 239 -2.89 8.81 30.27
C LEU A 239 -2.18 7.47 30.53
N ASP A 240 -2.63 6.41 29.85
CA ASP A 240 -1.95 5.11 29.83
C ASP A 240 -1.06 5.04 28.58
N VAL A 241 0.08 5.74 28.65
CA VAL A 241 1.10 5.83 27.59
C VAL A 241 2.20 4.81 27.85
N ASP A 242 2.58 4.04 26.85
CA ASP A 242 3.66 3.04 26.98
C ASP A 242 5.01 3.58 26.45
N HIS A 243 4.97 4.59 25.54
CA HIS A 243 6.16 5.25 24.98
C HIS A 243 6.01 6.77 24.82
N VAL A 244 7.01 7.56 25.20
CA VAL A 244 7.08 9.01 24.95
C VAL A 244 8.20 9.35 23.96
N ALA A 245 7.87 9.97 22.84
CA ALA A 245 8.83 10.38 21.82
C ALA A 245 8.92 11.91 21.69
N PHE A 246 10.09 12.49 21.92
CA PHE A 246 10.32 13.93 21.73
C PHE A 246 10.58 14.23 20.26
N ALA A 247 9.72 15.05 19.64
CA ALA A 247 9.86 15.54 18.26
C ALA A 247 10.56 16.91 18.19
N GLN A 248 10.71 17.59 19.33
CA GLN A 248 11.50 18.81 19.51
C GLN A 248 12.21 18.76 20.89
N GLU A 249 13.30 19.53 21.04
CA GLU A 249 14.08 19.64 22.30
C GLU A 249 14.12 21.07 22.90
N ARG A 250 13.53 22.04 22.19
CA ARG A 250 13.51 23.47 22.54
C ARG A 250 12.07 23.96 22.63
N LYS A 251 11.82 24.91 23.54
CA LYS A 251 10.54 25.62 23.65
C LYS A 251 10.74 27.12 23.87
N PHE A 252 9.71 27.89 23.56
CA PHE A 252 9.60 29.28 24.00
C PHE A 252 9.12 29.33 25.45
N ASP A 253 9.80 30.09 26.31
CA ASP A 253 9.47 30.21 27.74
C ASP A 253 8.79 31.54 28.12
N GLY A 254 8.25 32.25 27.13
CA GLY A 254 7.70 33.60 27.27
C GLY A 254 8.71 34.69 26.90
N PHE A 255 10.02 34.39 26.97
CA PHE A 255 11.09 35.35 26.68
C PHE A 255 12.02 34.88 25.55
N GLN A 256 12.38 33.59 25.51
CA GLN A 256 13.34 33.07 24.54
C GLN A 256 13.13 31.57 24.19
N TYR A 257 13.72 31.15 23.07
CA TYR A 257 13.72 29.75 22.61
C TYR A 257 14.90 28.96 23.20
N ARG A 258 14.75 28.47 24.43
CA ARG A 258 15.77 27.66 25.14
C ARG A 258 15.55 26.15 24.96
N ARG A 259 16.58 25.36 25.28
CA ARG A 259 16.45 23.90 25.51
C ARG A 259 15.61 23.64 26.77
N LEU A 260 14.97 22.47 26.79
CA LEU A 260 14.32 21.93 27.98
C LEU A 260 15.36 21.55 29.03
N THR A 261 15.00 21.68 30.31
CA THR A 261 15.80 21.13 31.41
C THR A 261 15.54 19.62 31.58
N ALA A 262 16.49 18.89 32.17
CA ALA A 262 16.31 17.47 32.49
C ALA A 262 15.07 17.20 33.36
N ALA A 263 14.69 18.14 34.23
CA ALA A 263 13.47 18.05 35.04
C ALA A 263 12.18 18.20 34.21
N GLU A 264 12.14 19.13 33.23
CA GLU A 264 11.02 19.26 32.29
C GLU A 264 10.89 18.03 31.39
N LEU A 265 12.01 17.53 30.86
CA LEU A 265 12.06 16.27 30.11
C LEU A 265 11.59 15.09 30.97
N GLY A 266 12.05 14.98 32.21
CA GLY A 266 11.68 13.91 33.15
C GLY A 266 10.21 13.92 33.56
N GLN A 267 9.61 15.10 33.68
CA GLN A 267 8.18 15.25 33.96
C GLN A 267 7.31 14.78 32.80
N ILE A 268 7.78 14.95 31.55
CA ILE A 268 7.11 14.51 30.32
C ILE A 268 7.38 13.03 30.05
N ALA A 269 8.65 12.61 29.98
CA ALA A 269 9.07 11.22 29.76
C ALA A 269 8.51 10.28 30.83
N GLY A 270 8.46 10.74 32.09
CA GLY A 270 7.86 10.02 33.21
C GLY A 270 6.35 9.80 33.12
N ARG A 271 5.67 10.25 32.05
CA ARG A 271 4.30 9.86 31.70
C ARG A 271 4.22 8.50 31.00
N ALA A 272 5.33 7.96 30.48
CA ALA A 272 5.40 6.60 29.98
C ALA A 272 5.43 5.59 31.14
N GLY A 273 4.66 4.50 31.03
CA GLY A 273 4.51 3.50 32.07
C GLY A 273 3.60 3.97 33.22
N ARG A 274 2.82 3.06 33.80
CA ARG A 274 1.77 3.38 34.79
C ARG A 274 1.56 2.26 35.79
N HIS A 275 1.46 2.61 37.07
CA HIS A 275 1.56 1.65 38.19
C HIS A 275 2.82 0.79 38.03
N THR A 276 2.69 -0.53 37.90
CA THR A 276 3.77 -1.50 37.70
C THR A 276 4.09 -1.80 36.23
N ARG A 277 3.41 -1.17 35.25
CA ARG A 277 3.83 -1.25 33.84
C ARG A 277 5.01 -0.30 33.60
N ASP A 278 6.10 -0.85 33.11
CA ASP A 278 7.27 -0.08 32.69
C ASP A 278 6.96 0.83 31.50
N GLY A 279 7.72 1.91 31.39
CA GLY A 279 7.62 2.88 30.31
C GLY A 279 8.91 2.99 29.52
N SER A 280 8.81 3.53 28.32
CA SER A 280 9.97 3.90 27.53
C SER A 280 9.90 5.33 27.01
N PHE A 281 11.05 5.95 26.74
CA PHE A 281 11.14 7.26 26.09
C PHE A 281 12.19 7.26 24.98
N GLY A 282 12.14 8.23 24.09
CA GLY A 282 13.07 8.34 22.97
C GLY A 282 12.89 9.65 22.20
N VAL A 283 13.58 9.76 21.07
CA VAL A 283 13.53 10.93 20.19
C VAL A 283 13.00 10.57 18.80
N THR A 284 12.41 11.54 18.10
CA THR A 284 11.85 11.37 16.76
C THR A 284 11.96 12.66 15.93
N GLY A 285 11.47 12.63 14.69
CA GLY A 285 11.54 13.79 13.79
C GLY A 285 12.98 14.15 13.43
N GLN A 286 13.40 15.36 13.81
CA GLN A 286 14.75 15.91 13.58
C GLN A 286 15.55 16.11 14.89
N VAL A 287 15.14 15.48 16.00
CA VAL A 287 15.87 15.57 17.27
C VAL A 287 16.99 14.54 17.32
N ASP A 288 18.21 15.02 17.60
CA ASP A 288 19.38 14.17 17.82
C ASP A 288 19.19 13.27 19.06
N PRO A 289 19.85 12.09 19.11
CA PRO A 289 19.87 11.26 20.31
C PRO A 289 20.33 12.04 21.54
N PHE A 290 19.68 11.81 22.69
CA PHE A 290 20.11 12.41 23.95
C PHE A 290 21.50 11.89 24.37
N GLU A 291 22.24 12.75 25.07
CA GLU A 291 23.54 12.46 25.68
C GLU A 291 23.39 11.47 26.86
N ASP A 292 24.38 10.59 27.07
CA ASP A 292 24.28 9.51 28.08
C ASP A 292 24.03 10.03 29.50
N GLU A 293 24.65 11.15 29.88
CA GLU A 293 24.42 11.83 31.17
C GLU A 293 22.96 12.27 31.37
N LEU A 294 22.31 12.72 30.29
CA LEU A 294 20.90 13.10 30.30
C LEU A 294 19.98 11.87 30.34
N ILE A 295 20.37 10.78 29.68
CA ILE A 295 19.65 9.50 29.74
C ILE A 295 19.68 8.95 31.17
N GLU A 296 20.86 8.87 31.80
CA GLU A 296 21.00 8.40 33.19
C GLU A 296 20.18 9.27 34.16
N ALA A 297 20.23 10.60 34.02
CA ALA A 297 19.42 11.51 34.84
C ALA A 297 17.90 11.27 34.68
N LEU A 298 17.44 10.95 33.46
CA LEU A 298 16.03 10.69 33.16
C LEU A 298 15.55 9.33 33.69
N GLU A 299 16.35 8.27 33.54
CA GLU A 299 16.05 6.91 34.02
C GLU A 299 16.12 6.81 35.55
N SER A 300 17.16 7.39 36.17
CA SER A 300 17.32 7.45 37.63
C SER A 300 16.37 8.44 38.33
N HIS A 301 15.75 9.34 37.56
CA HIS A 301 15.01 10.51 38.04
C HIS A 301 15.83 11.44 38.96
N HIS A 302 17.15 11.48 38.77
CA HIS A 302 18.05 12.39 39.49
C HIS A 302 18.20 13.73 38.75
N PHE A 303 17.71 14.81 39.35
CA PHE A 303 17.71 16.14 38.75
C PHE A 303 18.25 17.19 39.72
N MET A 304 18.75 18.31 39.18
CA MET A 304 19.25 19.44 39.98
C MET A 304 18.19 19.98 40.94
N SER A 305 18.54 20.13 42.22
CA SER A 305 17.68 20.71 43.24
C SER A 305 17.27 22.14 42.90
N VAL A 306 16.01 22.48 43.17
CA VAL A 306 15.49 23.85 43.10
C VAL A 306 16.19 24.68 44.18
N ARG A 307 16.80 25.79 43.78
CA ARG A 307 17.57 26.69 44.67
C ARG A 307 16.80 27.95 45.09
N THR A 308 15.79 28.32 44.32
CA THR A 308 15.06 29.59 44.48
C THR A 308 13.61 29.44 44.07
N LEU A 309 12.68 30.01 44.84
CA LEU A 309 11.25 30.07 44.51
C LEU A 309 10.84 31.51 44.21
N GLN A 310 9.90 31.72 43.28
CA GLN A 310 9.36 33.05 43.01
C GLN A 310 8.44 33.50 44.14
N TRP A 311 8.55 34.76 44.55
CA TRP A 311 7.82 35.32 45.68
C TRP A 311 7.26 36.69 45.32
N ARG A 312 6.02 36.93 45.77
CA ARG A 312 5.33 38.22 45.71
C ARG A 312 4.85 38.58 47.11
N ASN A 313 4.97 39.86 47.49
CA ASN A 313 4.51 40.31 48.80
C ASN A 313 2.98 40.14 48.92
N ARG A 314 2.53 39.48 49.98
CA ARG A 314 1.10 39.30 50.32
C ARG A 314 0.52 40.46 51.15
N ALA A 315 1.36 41.22 51.85
CA ALA A 315 0.93 42.37 52.65
C ALA A 315 0.84 43.63 51.77
N LEU A 316 -0.24 43.72 50.99
CA LEU A 316 -0.49 44.81 50.04
C LEU A 316 -1.08 46.06 50.72
N ASP A 317 -0.71 47.24 50.22
CA ASP A 317 -1.04 48.54 50.83
C ASP A 317 -2.00 49.37 49.96
N PHE A 318 -3.30 49.23 50.22
CA PHE A 318 -4.38 49.91 49.50
C PHE A 318 -4.66 51.34 50.00
N ARG A 319 -3.65 52.08 50.50
CA ARG A 319 -3.77 53.51 50.85
C ARG A 319 -3.75 54.44 49.63
N SER A 320 -3.05 54.05 48.57
CA SER A 320 -3.03 54.74 47.27
C SER A 320 -2.49 53.79 46.18
N ILE A 321 -2.64 54.14 44.90
CA ILE A 321 -2.05 53.37 43.79
C ILE A 321 -0.53 53.21 43.98
N ASP A 322 0.17 54.28 44.35
CA ASP A 322 1.63 54.26 44.47
C ASP A 322 2.10 53.53 45.74
N ALA A 323 1.29 53.51 46.81
CA ALA A 323 1.51 52.63 47.96
C ALA A 323 1.30 51.15 47.59
N LEU A 324 0.26 50.83 46.81
CA LEU A 324 0.02 49.48 46.31
C LEU A 324 1.18 48.99 45.44
N ARG A 325 1.62 49.82 44.47
CA ARG A 325 2.78 49.54 43.61
C ARG A 325 4.05 49.32 44.44
N ALA A 326 4.37 50.20 45.38
CA ALA A 326 5.51 50.03 46.29
C ALA A 326 5.40 48.76 47.16
N SER A 327 4.19 48.36 47.55
CA SER A 327 3.96 47.13 48.32
C SER A 327 4.13 45.86 47.47
N LEU A 328 3.77 45.89 46.18
CA LEU A 328 4.02 44.81 45.21
C LEU A 328 5.52 44.70 44.87
N ASP A 329 6.21 45.85 44.76
CA ASP A 329 7.61 45.92 44.34
C ASP A 329 8.61 45.39 45.39
N ARG A 330 8.18 45.28 46.65
CA ARG A 330 8.99 44.88 47.81
C ARG A 330 9.80 43.57 47.54
N PRO A 331 11.11 43.52 47.88
CA PRO A 331 11.90 42.30 47.78
C PRO A 331 11.62 41.29 48.92
N PRO A 332 11.87 39.98 48.71
CA PRO A 332 11.78 38.97 49.76
C PRO A 332 12.87 39.16 50.83
N GLY A 333 12.55 38.79 52.07
CA GLY A 333 13.48 38.84 53.22
C GLY A 333 14.11 37.49 53.62
N LEU A 334 13.85 36.41 52.87
CA LEU A 334 14.37 35.07 53.13
C LEU A 334 15.26 34.61 51.97
N GLU A 335 16.41 34.03 52.31
CA GLU A 335 17.33 33.46 51.32
C GLU A 335 16.73 32.20 50.68
N GLY A 336 16.81 32.08 49.36
CA GLY A 336 16.10 31.05 48.58
C GLY A 336 14.74 31.51 48.03
N LEU A 337 14.37 32.78 48.21
CA LEU A 337 13.27 33.42 47.50
C LEU A 337 13.80 34.49 46.54
N SER A 338 13.29 34.53 45.31
CA SER A 338 13.46 35.64 44.37
C SER A 338 12.17 36.45 44.31
N LYS A 339 12.28 37.76 44.10
CA LYS A 339 11.11 38.56 43.68
C LYS A 339 10.65 38.03 42.32
N ALA A 340 9.36 37.71 42.21
CA ALA A 340 8.78 37.27 40.94
C ALA A 340 8.93 38.34 39.85
N PRO A 341 9.14 37.96 38.58
CA PRO A 341 8.96 38.86 37.44
C PRO A 341 7.60 39.58 37.47
N PRO A 342 7.48 40.77 36.83
CA PRO A 342 6.19 41.43 36.65
C PRO A 342 5.21 40.49 35.94
N SER A 343 4.18 40.08 36.68
CA SER A 343 3.08 39.25 36.18
C SER A 343 2.08 40.12 35.40
N GLU A 344 1.21 39.49 34.62
CA GLU A 344 0.19 40.16 33.80
C GLU A 344 -0.62 41.20 34.59
N ASP A 345 -1.06 40.84 35.81
CA ASP A 345 -1.85 41.71 36.71
C ASP A 345 -1.07 42.96 37.19
N VAL A 346 0.25 42.84 37.39
CA VAL A 346 1.15 43.97 37.70
C VAL A 346 1.36 44.84 36.46
N THR A 347 1.59 44.25 35.29
CA THR A 347 1.76 45.00 34.03
C THR A 347 0.52 45.80 33.68
N VAL A 348 -0.68 45.20 33.81
CA VAL A 348 -1.95 45.90 33.62
C VAL A 348 -2.11 47.03 34.64
N LEU A 349 -1.84 46.79 35.93
CA LEU A 349 -1.85 47.84 36.96
C LEU A 349 -0.88 48.99 36.62
N GLU A 350 0.30 48.71 36.07
CA GLU A 350 1.27 49.75 35.68
C GLU A 350 0.86 50.57 34.46
N ILE A 351 0.04 50.03 33.57
CA ILE A 351 -0.57 50.78 32.46
C ILE A 351 -1.70 51.65 33.01
N LEU A 352 -2.62 51.06 33.77
CA LEU A 352 -3.79 51.76 34.32
C LEU A 352 -3.44 52.83 35.36
N ALA A 353 -2.34 52.65 36.11
CA ALA A 353 -1.80 53.66 37.01
C ALA A 353 -1.30 54.94 36.31
N ARG A 354 -1.21 54.96 34.97
CA ARG A 354 -0.84 56.15 34.17
C ARG A 354 -2.05 56.93 33.68
N ASP A 355 -3.23 56.32 33.59
CA ASP A 355 -4.45 56.97 33.14
C ASP A 355 -5.02 57.90 34.23
N PRO A 356 -5.11 59.23 34.01
CA PRO A 356 -5.68 60.17 34.98
C PRO A 356 -7.12 59.85 35.39
N ALA A 357 -7.95 59.30 34.49
CA ALA A 357 -9.34 58.95 34.77
C ALA A 357 -9.43 57.73 35.71
N ILE A 358 -8.59 56.72 35.51
CA ILE A 358 -8.51 55.55 36.40
C ILE A 358 -7.91 55.96 37.75
N ARG A 359 -6.88 56.82 37.79
CA ARG A 359 -6.34 57.37 39.05
C ARG A 359 -7.38 58.18 39.83
N ALA A 360 -8.20 58.99 39.15
CA ALA A 360 -9.29 59.75 39.77
C ALA A 360 -10.47 58.87 40.21
N LEU A 361 -10.69 57.72 39.57
CA LEU A 361 -11.66 56.73 40.01
C LEU A 361 -11.18 55.93 41.23
N ALA A 362 -9.91 55.52 41.28
CA ALA A 362 -9.35 54.74 42.38
C ALA A 362 -8.94 55.61 43.59
N ASP A 363 -9.86 56.48 44.02
CA ASP A 363 -9.72 57.52 45.04
C ASP A 363 -9.65 57.01 46.49
N ARG A 364 -10.18 55.81 46.75
CA ARG A 364 -10.33 55.23 48.10
C ARG A 364 -10.03 53.74 48.15
N ARG A 365 -9.79 53.23 49.37
CA ARG A 365 -9.35 51.85 49.64
C ARG A 365 -10.20 50.80 48.92
N GLU A 366 -11.53 50.87 49.03
CA GLU A 366 -12.43 49.86 48.46
C GLU A 366 -12.33 49.81 46.92
N ARG A 367 -12.08 50.96 46.27
CA ARG A 367 -11.86 51.02 44.82
C ARG A 367 -10.45 50.61 44.40
N LEU A 368 -9.45 50.80 45.25
CA LEU A 368 -8.09 50.28 45.02
C LEU A 368 -8.04 48.75 45.14
N GLU A 369 -8.77 48.19 46.10
CA GLU A 369 -8.97 46.74 46.24
C GLU A 369 -9.75 46.16 45.04
N LEU A 370 -10.80 46.86 44.58
CA LEU A 370 -11.54 46.51 43.36
C LEU A 370 -10.68 46.57 42.09
N LEU A 371 -9.92 47.66 41.89
CA LEU A 371 -9.02 47.80 40.74
C LEU A 371 -8.03 46.63 40.70
N TRP A 372 -7.45 46.27 41.84
CA TRP A 372 -6.51 45.16 41.93
C TRP A 372 -7.17 43.79 41.68
N ASP A 373 -8.42 43.57 42.09
CA ASP A 373 -9.13 42.33 41.76
C ASP A 373 -9.48 42.22 40.26
N ILE A 374 -9.76 43.36 39.60
CA ILE A 374 -10.05 43.40 38.16
C ILE A 374 -8.76 43.29 37.32
N CYS A 375 -7.63 43.86 37.77
CA CYS A 375 -6.31 43.62 37.15
C CYS A 375 -5.90 42.14 37.15
N GLN A 376 -6.40 41.32 38.08
CA GLN A 376 -6.18 39.87 38.11
C GLN A 376 -7.04 39.07 37.11
N THR A 377 -7.57 39.72 36.05
CA THR A 377 -8.32 39.07 34.96
C THR A 377 -7.35 38.49 33.92
N PRO A 378 -7.25 37.16 33.74
CA PRO A 378 -6.26 36.57 32.84
C PRO A 378 -6.54 36.84 31.36
N ASP A 379 -5.49 37.14 30.61
CA ASP A 379 -5.53 37.20 29.15
C ASP A 379 -5.48 35.82 28.51
N TYR A 380 -6.63 35.14 28.51
CA TYR A 380 -6.83 33.92 27.75
C TYR A 380 -6.60 34.07 26.24
N ARG A 381 -6.55 35.30 25.70
CA ARG A 381 -6.50 35.65 24.26
C ARG A 381 -5.08 35.92 23.78
N ARG A 382 -4.14 36.24 24.67
CA ARG A 382 -2.72 36.56 24.38
C ARG A 382 -2.57 37.73 23.39
N ILE A 383 -3.30 38.81 23.66
CA ILE A 383 -3.24 40.08 22.93
C ILE A 383 -2.13 40.97 23.47
N ALA A 384 -1.94 42.16 22.87
CA ALA A 384 -0.98 43.13 23.39
C ALA A 384 -1.43 43.64 24.79
N PRO A 385 -0.51 43.81 25.76
CA PRO A 385 -0.87 44.23 27.12
C PRO A 385 -1.65 45.54 27.22
N ALA A 386 -1.49 46.45 26.26
CA ALA A 386 -2.30 47.68 26.18
C ALA A 386 -3.78 47.37 25.92
N ASN A 387 -4.09 46.55 24.91
CA ASN A 387 -5.45 46.16 24.54
C ASN A 387 -6.16 45.35 25.64
N HIS A 388 -5.40 44.57 26.43
CA HIS A 388 -5.94 43.90 27.61
C HIS A 388 -6.18 44.89 28.77
N ALA A 389 -5.28 45.84 28.98
CA ALA A 389 -5.48 46.91 29.95
C ALA A 389 -6.72 47.78 29.62
N GLU A 390 -6.98 48.09 28.34
CA GLU A 390 -8.22 48.76 27.90
C GLU A 390 -9.48 47.98 28.33
N LEU A 391 -9.50 46.67 28.14
CA LEU A 391 -10.60 45.81 28.59
C LEU A 391 -10.76 45.82 30.12
N VAL A 392 -9.66 45.79 30.87
CA VAL A 392 -9.66 45.88 32.34
C VAL A 392 -10.13 47.28 32.80
N ALA A 393 -9.77 48.35 32.08
CA ALA A 393 -10.21 49.72 32.34
C ALA A 393 -11.72 49.89 32.16
N ASP A 394 -12.30 49.31 31.09
CA ASP A 394 -13.74 49.27 30.86
C ASP A 394 -14.46 48.58 32.03
N ILE A 395 -14.06 47.35 32.39
CA ILE A 395 -14.68 46.58 33.47
C ILE A 395 -14.59 47.32 34.81
N PHE A 396 -13.42 47.89 35.16
CA PHE A 396 -13.27 48.71 36.36
C PHE A 396 -14.15 49.96 36.32
N THR A 397 -14.22 50.66 35.18
CA THR A 397 -15.01 51.88 35.04
C THR A 397 -16.51 51.61 35.21
N PHE A 398 -17.03 50.53 34.63
CA PHE A 398 -18.41 50.12 34.84
C PHE A 398 -18.69 49.77 36.30
N VAL A 399 -17.92 48.86 36.91
CA VAL A 399 -18.20 48.41 38.29
C VAL A 399 -17.98 49.55 39.31
N ALA A 400 -17.01 50.45 39.10
CA ALA A 400 -16.71 51.57 40.01
C ALA A 400 -17.64 52.81 39.87
N ARG A 401 -18.44 52.89 38.79
CA ARG A 401 -19.43 53.97 38.53
C ARG A 401 -20.88 53.49 38.57
N GLU A 402 -21.19 52.40 37.88
CA GLU A 402 -22.55 51.86 37.69
C GLU A 402 -22.85 50.67 38.62
N GLY A 403 -21.84 50.17 39.35
CA GLY A 403 -21.96 49.07 40.31
C GLY A 403 -21.91 47.67 39.69
N ALA A 404 -22.09 47.55 38.38
CA ALA A 404 -21.94 46.31 37.60
C ALA A 404 -21.69 46.64 36.12
N VAL A 405 -21.13 45.70 35.36
CA VAL A 405 -21.01 45.80 33.89
C VAL A 405 -22.42 45.81 33.26
N PRO A 406 -22.73 46.70 32.30
CA PRO A 406 -24.02 46.72 31.63
C PRO A 406 -24.30 45.44 30.82
N ASP A 407 -25.46 44.83 31.03
CA ASP A 407 -25.84 43.57 30.39
C ASP A 407 -25.83 43.66 28.86
N ASP A 408 -26.23 44.80 28.26
CA ASP A 408 -26.16 44.99 26.80
C ASP A 408 -24.72 45.07 26.26
N TRP A 409 -23.77 45.58 27.05
CA TRP A 409 -22.35 45.57 26.67
C TRP A 409 -21.81 44.14 26.78
N PHE A 410 -22.07 43.46 27.91
CA PHE A 410 -21.64 42.08 28.13
C PHE A 410 -22.24 41.13 27.08
N LYS A 411 -23.52 41.31 26.72
CA LYS A 411 -24.22 40.58 25.65
C LYS A 411 -23.55 40.72 24.29
N ARG A 412 -23.11 41.93 23.90
CA ARG A 412 -22.36 42.14 22.64
C ARG A 412 -21.03 41.40 22.66
N GLN A 413 -20.30 41.47 23.77
CA GLN A 413 -19.01 40.78 23.94
C GLN A 413 -19.15 39.24 23.89
N VAL A 414 -20.19 38.70 24.52
CA VAL A 414 -20.51 37.26 24.49
C VAL A 414 -20.97 36.81 23.10
N ALA A 415 -21.80 37.60 22.41
CA ALA A 415 -22.31 37.28 21.08
C ALA A 415 -21.22 37.13 20.01
N PHE A 416 -20.09 37.86 20.13
CA PHE A 416 -18.94 37.69 19.23
C PHE A 416 -18.36 36.26 19.24
N ALA A 417 -18.46 35.55 20.38
CA ALA A 417 -17.96 34.19 20.52
C ALA A 417 -19.01 33.10 20.26
N ASP A 418 -20.32 33.41 20.21
CA ASP A 418 -21.40 32.42 20.08
C ASP A 418 -21.62 31.94 18.63
N ARG A 419 -20.55 31.40 18.04
CA ARG A 419 -20.50 30.93 16.64
C ARG A 419 -19.58 29.71 16.50
N THR A 420 -20.07 28.64 15.89
CA THR A 420 -19.35 27.35 15.71
C THR A 420 -18.79 27.13 14.30
N ASP A 421 -18.94 28.11 13.40
CA ASP A 421 -18.31 28.13 12.07
C ASP A 421 -16.79 28.41 12.12
N GLY A 422 -16.09 28.26 10.99
CA GLY A 422 -14.65 28.53 10.87
C GLY A 422 -13.79 27.27 10.93
N ASP A 423 -12.50 27.46 11.22
CA ASP A 423 -11.48 26.40 11.36
C ASP A 423 -11.06 26.19 12.83
N ILE A 424 -10.05 25.35 13.05
CA ILE A 424 -9.54 24.97 14.38
C ILE A 424 -9.08 26.20 15.16
N ASP A 425 -8.35 27.10 14.51
CA ASP A 425 -7.72 28.25 15.18
C ASP A 425 -8.73 29.40 15.37
N THR A 426 -9.70 29.57 14.46
CA THR A 426 -10.89 30.42 14.68
C THR A 426 -11.69 29.97 15.91
N LEU A 427 -11.94 28.66 16.05
CA LEU A 427 -12.66 28.11 17.20
C LEU A 427 -11.85 28.24 18.50
N ALA A 428 -10.53 27.97 18.45
CA ALA A 428 -9.64 28.17 19.60
C ALA A 428 -9.64 29.65 20.07
N ASN A 429 -9.62 30.61 19.15
CA ASN A 429 -9.69 32.04 19.45
C ASN A 429 -11.06 32.45 20.03
N ARG A 430 -12.17 31.87 19.57
CA ARG A 430 -13.50 32.08 20.20
C ARG A 430 -13.58 31.47 21.60
N ILE A 431 -12.96 30.30 21.84
CA ILE A 431 -12.84 29.70 23.18
C ILE A 431 -12.01 30.60 24.11
N ALA A 432 -10.90 31.15 23.64
CA ALA A 432 -10.14 32.16 24.38
C ALA A 432 -10.99 33.41 24.71
N HIS A 433 -11.77 33.90 23.74
CA HIS A 433 -12.64 35.06 23.93
C HIS A 433 -13.72 34.84 25.01
N ILE A 434 -14.43 33.70 24.95
CA ILE A 434 -15.51 33.40 25.92
C ILE A 434 -14.97 33.13 27.33
N ARG A 435 -13.76 32.57 27.47
CA ARG A 435 -13.15 32.30 28.78
C ARG A 435 -12.96 33.55 29.64
N THR A 436 -12.55 34.67 29.04
CA THR A 436 -12.49 35.97 29.75
C THR A 436 -13.85 36.33 30.35
N TRP A 437 -14.94 36.06 29.63
CA TRP A 437 -16.30 36.35 30.07
C TRP A 437 -16.85 35.32 31.06
N THR A 438 -16.50 34.03 30.93
CA THR A 438 -16.79 33.01 31.96
C THR A 438 -16.09 33.31 33.28
N PHE A 439 -14.84 33.78 33.24
CA PHE A 439 -14.13 34.26 34.42
C PHE A 439 -14.84 35.48 35.04
N ALA A 440 -15.17 36.50 34.23
CA ALA A 440 -15.89 37.69 34.70
C ALA A 440 -17.28 37.35 35.29
N ALA A 441 -18.01 36.40 34.69
CA ALA A 441 -19.30 35.95 35.22
C ALA A 441 -19.17 35.18 36.55
N ASN A 442 -18.03 34.50 36.78
CA ASN A 442 -17.72 33.85 38.06
C ASN A 442 -17.28 34.83 39.17
N ARG A 443 -17.12 36.14 38.88
CA ARG A 443 -16.71 37.14 39.87
C ARG A 443 -17.93 37.69 40.63
N PRO A 444 -17.88 37.77 41.98
CA PRO A 444 -18.98 38.30 42.75
C PRO A 444 -19.15 39.81 42.49
N ASN A 445 -20.39 40.26 42.36
CA ASN A 445 -20.77 41.67 42.23
C ASN A 445 -20.23 42.40 40.99
N TRP A 446 -19.71 41.70 39.97
CA TRP A 446 -19.31 42.34 38.70
C TRP A 446 -20.47 42.46 37.70
N LEU A 447 -21.46 41.56 37.76
CA LEU A 447 -22.64 41.51 36.88
C LEU A 447 -23.94 41.60 37.70
N LYS A 448 -25.03 42.04 37.07
CA LYS A 448 -26.36 42.17 37.72
C LYS A 448 -27.03 40.82 37.96
N ASP A 449 -26.97 39.92 36.98
CA ASP A 449 -27.30 38.49 37.16
C ASP A 449 -26.08 37.60 36.82
N PRO A 450 -25.22 37.30 37.81
CA PRO A 450 -24.09 36.41 37.59
C PRO A 450 -24.50 34.98 37.23
N ARG A 451 -25.68 34.49 37.63
CA ARG A 451 -26.10 33.10 37.39
C ARG A 451 -26.49 32.90 35.93
N HIS A 452 -27.35 33.76 35.40
CA HIS A 452 -27.71 33.76 33.98
C HIS A 452 -26.47 33.81 33.09
N TRP A 453 -25.53 34.71 33.40
CA TRP A 453 -24.31 34.84 32.61
C TRP A 453 -23.34 33.65 32.77
N GLN A 454 -23.17 33.08 33.97
CA GLN A 454 -22.37 31.85 34.18
C GLN A 454 -22.90 30.67 33.35
N GLU A 455 -24.21 30.43 33.36
CA GLU A 455 -24.84 29.38 32.56
C GLU A 455 -24.68 29.67 31.06
N ARG A 456 -24.91 30.93 30.64
CA ARG A 456 -24.87 31.33 29.22
C ARG A 456 -23.47 31.25 28.61
N THR A 457 -22.42 31.71 29.32
CA THR A 457 -21.04 31.62 28.79
C THR A 457 -20.50 30.20 28.84
N ARG A 458 -20.85 29.42 29.86
CA ARG A 458 -20.55 27.97 29.93
C ARG A 458 -21.14 27.23 28.74
N ALA A 459 -22.42 27.44 28.43
CA ALA A 459 -23.10 26.85 27.28
C ALA A 459 -22.57 27.34 25.91
N ILE A 460 -21.71 28.36 25.87
CA ILE A 460 -20.94 28.77 24.69
C ILE A 460 -19.56 28.07 24.69
N GLU A 461 -18.81 28.06 25.80
CA GLU A 461 -17.53 27.32 25.90
C GLU A 461 -17.72 25.83 25.59
N ASP A 462 -18.78 25.19 26.10
CA ASP A 462 -19.11 23.79 25.82
C ASP A 462 -19.36 23.53 24.31
N ARG A 463 -20.25 24.30 23.65
CA ARG A 463 -20.55 24.14 22.22
C ARG A 463 -19.35 24.43 21.31
N LEU A 464 -18.55 25.44 21.64
CA LEU A 464 -17.29 25.71 20.93
C LEU A 464 -16.28 24.58 21.11
N SER A 465 -16.23 23.99 22.31
CA SER A 465 -15.32 22.88 22.64
C SER A 465 -15.66 21.60 21.89
N ASP A 466 -16.94 21.31 21.71
CA ASP A 466 -17.43 20.16 20.94
C ASP A 466 -17.14 20.37 19.45
N ALA A 467 -17.47 21.53 18.89
CA ALA A 467 -17.13 21.88 17.51
C ALA A 467 -15.62 21.81 17.24
N LEU A 468 -14.78 22.27 18.18
CA LEU A 468 -13.32 22.15 18.07
C LEU A 468 -12.86 20.69 18.14
N HIS A 469 -13.46 19.86 19.00
CA HIS A 469 -13.17 18.42 19.02
C HIS A 469 -13.53 17.77 17.68
N GLU A 470 -14.70 18.09 17.10
CA GLU A 470 -15.11 17.57 15.80
C GLU A 470 -14.12 17.96 14.68
N ARG A 471 -13.69 19.23 14.61
CA ARG A 471 -12.71 19.66 13.59
C ARG A 471 -11.33 19.02 13.79
N LEU A 472 -10.87 18.85 15.03
CA LEU A 472 -9.64 18.11 15.32
C LEU A 472 -9.76 16.65 14.86
N THR A 473 -10.85 15.97 15.20
CA THR A 473 -11.09 14.57 14.83
C THR A 473 -11.23 14.40 13.31
N GLN A 474 -11.95 15.30 12.61
CA GLN A 474 -12.05 15.31 11.14
C GLN A 474 -10.70 15.51 10.44
N ARG A 475 -9.81 16.33 11.03
CA ARG A 475 -8.50 16.65 10.45
C ARG A 475 -7.44 15.58 10.75
N PHE A 476 -7.47 14.96 11.94
CA PHE A 476 -6.37 14.12 12.43
C PHE A 476 -6.70 12.63 12.61
N VAL A 477 -7.93 12.20 12.31
CA VAL A 477 -8.36 10.79 12.40
C VAL A 477 -9.09 10.36 11.14
N ASP A 478 -8.56 9.36 10.41
CA ASP A 478 -9.38 8.60 9.48
C ASP A 478 -10.24 7.58 10.25
N ARG A 479 -11.51 7.95 10.45
CA ARG A 479 -12.51 7.11 11.12
C ARG A 479 -12.68 5.74 10.45
N ARG A 480 -12.44 5.59 9.14
CA ARG A 480 -12.58 4.30 8.44
C ARG A 480 -11.45 3.35 8.85
N THR A 481 -10.20 3.77 8.67
CA THR A 481 -9.02 2.99 9.10
C THR A 481 -9.05 2.70 10.61
N SER A 482 -9.43 3.67 11.45
CA SER A 482 -9.56 3.47 12.90
C SER A 482 -10.56 2.37 13.27
N VAL A 483 -11.76 2.33 12.66
CA VAL A 483 -12.79 1.32 12.96
C VAL A 483 -12.39 -0.07 12.45
N LEU A 484 -11.83 -0.18 11.25
CA LEU A 484 -11.29 -1.43 10.71
C LEU A 484 -10.24 -2.02 11.66
N MET A 485 -9.27 -1.18 12.06
CA MET A 485 -8.19 -1.55 12.98
C MET A 485 -8.66 -1.84 14.41
N LYS A 486 -9.89 -1.44 14.79
CA LYS A 486 -10.52 -1.79 16.07
C LYS A 486 -11.14 -3.18 16.00
N ARG A 487 -12.01 -3.45 15.01
CA ARG A 487 -12.65 -4.77 14.82
C ARG A 487 -11.62 -5.89 14.63
N LEU A 488 -10.56 -5.63 13.87
CA LEU A 488 -9.47 -6.59 13.63
C LEU A 488 -8.65 -6.90 14.90
N ARG A 489 -8.65 -6.02 15.91
CA ARG A 489 -8.08 -6.28 17.25
C ARG A 489 -9.02 -7.05 18.18
N GLU A 490 -10.33 -6.89 18.01
CA GLU A 490 -11.37 -7.49 18.86
C GLU A 490 -11.62 -8.99 18.55
N ASN A 491 -10.93 -9.56 17.56
CA ASN A 491 -11.12 -10.94 17.06
C ASN A 491 -12.57 -11.25 16.62
N ALA A 492 -13.32 -10.21 16.23
CA ALA A 492 -14.60 -10.41 15.55
C ALA A 492 -14.40 -11.25 14.27
N MET A 493 -15.35 -12.12 13.95
CA MET A 493 -15.37 -12.75 12.63
C MET A 493 -15.68 -11.66 11.60
N LEU A 494 -14.66 -11.29 10.82
CA LEU A 494 -14.78 -10.37 9.70
C LEU A 494 -15.38 -11.14 8.52
N GLU A 495 -16.55 -10.72 8.05
CA GLU A 495 -17.22 -11.39 6.95
C GLU A 495 -16.58 -10.98 5.61
N ALA A 496 -16.21 -11.99 4.81
CA ALA A 496 -15.61 -11.81 3.49
C ALA A 496 -16.65 -12.13 2.42
N GLU A 497 -17.13 -11.08 1.74
CA GLU A 497 -18.01 -11.21 0.59
C GLU A 497 -17.17 -11.39 -0.68
N ILE A 498 -17.67 -12.17 -1.64
CA ILE A 498 -17.00 -12.40 -2.92
C ILE A 498 -17.99 -12.07 -4.03
N THR A 499 -17.64 -11.09 -4.86
CA THR A 499 -18.49 -10.63 -5.97
C THR A 499 -18.58 -11.67 -7.07
N THR A 500 -19.58 -11.54 -7.96
CA THR A 500 -19.69 -12.36 -9.18
C THR A 500 -18.54 -12.15 -10.17
N SER A 501 -17.82 -11.03 -10.10
CA SER A 501 -16.56 -10.79 -10.83
C SER A 501 -15.34 -11.47 -10.17
N GLY A 502 -15.49 -11.99 -8.95
CA GLY A 502 -14.43 -12.66 -8.19
C GLY A 502 -13.61 -11.76 -7.28
N ASP A 503 -14.03 -10.51 -7.09
CA ASP A 503 -13.41 -9.56 -6.17
C ASP A 503 -13.75 -9.93 -4.73
N VAL A 504 -12.76 -9.82 -3.84
CA VAL A 504 -12.88 -10.19 -2.43
C VAL A 504 -13.00 -8.91 -1.61
N LEU A 505 -14.16 -8.73 -1.02
CA LEU A 505 -14.50 -7.65 -0.11
C LEU A 505 -14.43 -8.18 1.33
N VAL A 506 -13.86 -7.42 2.25
CA VAL A 506 -13.95 -7.71 3.70
C VAL A 506 -14.57 -6.48 4.35
N GLU A 507 -15.73 -6.65 5.01
CA GLU A 507 -16.54 -5.55 5.54
C GLU A 507 -16.84 -4.43 4.49
N GLY A 508 -16.96 -4.80 3.21
CA GLY A 508 -17.16 -3.89 2.08
C GLY A 508 -15.90 -3.18 1.55
N GLN A 509 -14.70 -3.46 2.07
CA GLN A 509 -13.44 -2.97 1.52
C GLN A 509 -12.81 -4.00 0.57
N HIS A 510 -12.38 -3.58 -0.62
CA HIS A 510 -11.64 -4.42 -1.57
C HIS A 510 -10.26 -4.83 -1.02
N VAL A 511 -9.94 -6.12 -1.09
CA VAL A 511 -8.66 -6.71 -0.60
C VAL A 511 -7.88 -7.40 -1.72
N GLY A 512 -8.52 -7.74 -2.85
CA GLY A 512 -7.93 -8.47 -3.98
C GLY A 512 -8.98 -9.31 -4.72
N SER A 513 -8.57 -10.16 -5.66
CA SER A 513 -9.47 -11.03 -6.44
C SER A 513 -9.11 -12.51 -6.36
N LEU A 514 -10.12 -13.40 -6.33
CA LEU A 514 -9.99 -14.86 -6.30
C LEU A 514 -10.42 -15.47 -7.65
N GLN A 515 -9.46 -15.63 -8.56
CA GLN A 515 -9.66 -16.29 -9.86
C GLN A 515 -9.41 -17.80 -9.74
N GLY A 516 -10.44 -18.63 -9.98
CA GLY A 516 -10.35 -20.07 -9.81
C GLY A 516 -10.03 -20.42 -8.34
N PHE A 517 -8.80 -20.90 -8.11
CA PHE A 517 -8.23 -21.21 -6.79
C PHE A 517 -7.03 -20.32 -6.40
N ARG A 518 -6.85 -19.18 -7.08
CA ARG A 518 -5.72 -18.27 -6.88
C ARG A 518 -6.18 -16.89 -6.42
N PHE A 519 -5.69 -16.44 -5.27
CA PHE A 519 -5.97 -15.12 -4.72
C PHE A 519 -4.84 -14.14 -5.05
N THR A 520 -5.20 -13.02 -5.66
CA THR A 520 -4.28 -11.92 -5.98
C THR A 520 -4.65 -10.71 -5.12
N PRO A 521 -3.84 -10.36 -4.09
CA PRO A 521 -4.07 -9.17 -3.26
C PRO A 521 -4.05 -7.87 -4.07
N ASP A 522 -4.78 -6.86 -3.61
CA ASP A 522 -4.77 -5.52 -4.22
C ASP A 522 -3.41 -4.83 -4.01
N PRO A 523 -2.69 -4.43 -5.09
CA PRO A 523 -1.38 -3.77 -4.97
C PRO A 523 -1.45 -2.33 -4.41
N GLN A 524 -2.63 -1.72 -4.29
CA GLN A 524 -2.79 -0.41 -3.63
C GLN A 524 -2.95 -0.51 -2.10
N ALA A 525 -3.16 -1.70 -1.56
CA ALA A 525 -3.25 -1.94 -0.12
C ALA A 525 -1.85 -1.98 0.54
N ASP A 526 -1.10 -0.88 0.48
CA ASP A 526 0.28 -0.81 0.98
C ASP A 526 0.36 -0.36 2.45
N GLY A 527 1.01 -1.15 3.30
CA GLY A 527 1.13 -0.89 4.74
C GLY A 527 1.53 -2.10 5.58
N PRO A 528 1.92 -1.91 6.86
CA PRO A 528 2.30 -3.01 7.74
C PRO A 528 1.14 -3.97 8.03
N ASP A 529 -0.09 -3.44 8.06
CA ASP A 529 -1.30 -4.20 8.40
C ASP A 529 -1.91 -4.92 7.19
N ALA A 530 -1.48 -4.61 5.96
CA ALA A 530 -1.90 -5.30 4.74
C ALA A 530 -1.62 -6.80 4.78
N LYS A 531 -0.52 -7.22 5.42
CA LYS A 531 -0.22 -8.64 5.66
C LYS A 531 -1.18 -9.31 6.64
N ALA A 532 -1.71 -8.56 7.61
CA ALA A 532 -2.72 -9.09 8.54
C ALA A 532 -4.07 -9.22 7.84
N ILE A 533 -4.48 -8.20 7.06
CA ILE A 533 -5.71 -8.23 6.26
C ILE A 533 -5.67 -9.36 5.22
N GLY A 534 -4.55 -9.53 4.51
CA GLY A 534 -4.36 -10.64 3.56
C GLY A 534 -4.40 -12.03 4.21
N ALA A 535 -3.88 -12.17 5.44
CA ALA A 535 -3.96 -13.43 6.19
C ALA A 535 -5.39 -13.73 6.70
N VAL A 536 -6.15 -12.69 7.08
CA VAL A 536 -7.59 -12.81 7.40
C VAL A 536 -8.38 -13.22 6.16
N ALA A 537 -8.14 -12.57 5.02
CA ALA A 537 -8.78 -12.90 3.75
C ALA A 537 -8.52 -14.36 3.37
N GLN A 538 -7.26 -14.82 3.34
CA GLN A 538 -6.93 -16.23 3.07
C GLN A 538 -7.66 -17.22 4.00
N LYS A 539 -7.80 -16.88 5.30
CA LYS A 539 -8.54 -17.73 6.25
C LYS A 539 -10.05 -17.78 5.95
N ALA A 540 -10.65 -16.67 5.50
CA ALA A 540 -12.06 -16.62 5.13
C ALA A 540 -12.32 -17.31 3.76
N LEU A 541 -11.41 -17.15 2.80
CA LEU A 541 -11.52 -17.75 1.46
C LEU A 541 -11.45 -19.29 1.46
N ALA A 542 -10.92 -19.91 2.51
CA ALA A 542 -10.81 -21.38 2.61
C ALA A 542 -12.15 -22.11 2.38
N GLY A 543 -13.26 -21.60 2.94
CA GLY A 543 -14.59 -22.20 2.75
C GLY A 543 -15.12 -22.08 1.31
N GLU A 544 -14.82 -20.97 0.63
CA GLU A 544 -15.17 -20.82 -0.80
C GLU A 544 -14.29 -21.71 -1.68
N ILE A 545 -13.00 -21.85 -1.36
CA ILE A 545 -12.08 -22.73 -2.09
C ILE A 545 -12.56 -24.19 -2.01
N GLU A 546 -13.02 -24.66 -0.85
CA GLU A 546 -13.60 -26.00 -0.71
C GLU A 546 -14.92 -26.15 -1.48
N ARG A 547 -15.83 -25.16 -1.41
CA ARG A 547 -17.08 -25.13 -2.20
C ARG A 547 -16.83 -25.14 -3.71
N ARG A 548 -15.80 -24.42 -4.19
CA ARG A 548 -15.37 -24.43 -5.60
C ARG A 548 -14.77 -25.79 -5.99
N ALA A 549 -14.00 -26.43 -5.11
CA ALA A 549 -13.41 -27.74 -5.35
C ALA A 549 -14.47 -28.85 -5.45
N GLU A 550 -15.53 -28.80 -4.64
CA GLU A 550 -16.69 -29.69 -4.78
C GLU A 550 -17.44 -29.46 -6.10
N LYS A 551 -17.73 -28.20 -6.45
CA LYS A 551 -18.41 -27.86 -7.72
C LYS A 551 -17.63 -28.34 -8.94
N ILE A 552 -16.32 -28.06 -9.02
CA ILE A 552 -15.48 -28.53 -10.13
C ILE A 552 -15.44 -30.06 -10.16
N GLY A 553 -15.27 -30.72 -9.01
CA GLY A 553 -15.26 -32.18 -8.90
C GLY A 553 -16.49 -32.86 -9.51
N ASN A 554 -17.65 -32.20 -9.47
CA ASN A 554 -18.91 -32.66 -10.04
C ASN A 554 -19.28 -32.01 -11.40
N ALA A 555 -18.47 -31.09 -11.93
CA ALA A 555 -18.82 -30.30 -13.11
C ALA A 555 -18.93 -31.16 -14.39
N PRO A 556 -19.93 -30.94 -15.26
CA PRO A 556 -20.08 -31.65 -16.52
C PRO A 556 -19.02 -31.23 -17.56
N ASN A 557 -18.73 -32.11 -18.52
CA ASN A 557 -17.65 -31.88 -19.51
C ASN A 557 -17.71 -30.54 -20.29
N PRO A 558 -18.88 -29.95 -20.63
CA PRO A 558 -18.93 -28.68 -21.36
C PRO A 558 -18.53 -27.43 -20.57
N GLU A 559 -18.52 -27.47 -19.23
CA GLU A 559 -18.09 -26.32 -18.40
C GLU A 559 -16.56 -26.16 -18.35
N LEU A 560 -15.82 -27.18 -18.81
CA LEU A 560 -14.38 -27.26 -18.80
C LEU A 560 -13.86 -27.05 -20.24
N VAL A 561 -13.09 -25.97 -20.44
CA VAL A 561 -12.60 -25.53 -21.76
C VAL A 561 -11.09 -25.33 -21.72
N LEU A 562 -10.35 -26.08 -22.53
CA LEU A 562 -8.91 -25.92 -22.71
C LEU A 562 -8.63 -24.83 -23.75
N SER A 563 -7.99 -23.74 -23.32
CA SER A 563 -7.59 -22.61 -24.16
C SER A 563 -6.28 -22.90 -24.91
N THR A 564 -5.99 -22.16 -25.98
CA THR A 564 -4.82 -22.36 -26.86
C THR A 564 -3.47 -22.13 -26.17
N ASP A 565 -3.45 -21.34 -25.10
CA ASP A 565 -2.31 -21.12 -24.17
C ASP A 565 -2.01 -22.34 -23.25
N GLY A 566 -2.83 -23.39 -23.37
CA GLY A 566 -2.81 -24.60 -22.54
C GLY A 566 -3.48 -24.45 -21.18
N THR A 567 -4.20 -23.35 -20.93
CA THR A 567 -4.93 -23.13 -19.67
C THR A 567 -6.30 -23.80 -19.74
N LEU A 568 -6.56 -24.74 -18.84
CA LEU A 568 -7.91 -25.24 -18.59
C LEU A 568 -8.69 -24.22 -17.77
N ARG A 569 -9.87 -23.86 -18.27
CA ARG A 569 -10.80 -22.92 -17.64
C ARG A 569 -12.09 -23.62 -17.23
N TRP A 570 -12.61 -23.28 -16.06
CA TRP A 570 -13.95 -23.63 -15.61
C TRP A 570 -14.77 -22.34 -15.50
N LEU A 571 -15.91 -22.26 -16.22
CA LEU A 571 -16.75 -21.05 -16.28
C LEU A 571 -15.93 -19.76 -16.60
N GLY A 572 -14.91 -19.89 -17.46
CA GLY A 572 -13.98 -18.82 -17.85
C GLY A 572 -12.76 -18.63 -16.92
N ALA A 573 -12.87 -18.97 -15.65
CA ALA A 573 -11.79 -18.83 -14.66
C ALA A 573 -10.69 -19.90 -14.86
N PRO A 574 -9.39 -19.54 -14.79
CA PRO A 574 -8.28 -20.49 -14.96
C PRO A 574 -8.16 -21.42 -13.73
N VAL A 575 -8.04 -22.73 -13.96
CA VAL A 575 -8.01 -23.74 -12.87
C VAL A 575 -6.87 -24.75 -12.99
N ALA A 576 -6.34 -24.99 -14.19
CA ALA A 576 -5.16 -25.84 -14.41
C ALA A 576 -4.40 -25.43 -15.67
N ARG A 577 -3.14 -25.86 -15.84
CA ARG A 577 -2.37 -25.72 -17.08
C ARG A 577 -1.85 -27.08 -17.55
N ILE A 578 -1.88 -27.33 -18.86
CA ILE A 578 -1.38 -28.56 -19.47
C ILE A 578 0.15 -28.59 -19.49
N VAL A 579 0.74 -29.75 -19.21
CA VAL A 579 2.19 -29.97 -19.19
C VAL A 579 2.58 -31.20 -20.00
N ALA A 580 3.80 -31.15 -20.54
CA ALA A 580 4.37 -32.23 -21.35
C ALA A 580 4.68 -33.49 -20.52
N THR A 581 4.72 -34.62 -21.23
CA THR A 581 5.02 -35.97 -20.75
C THR A 581 5.82 -36.70 -21.83
N ASP A 582 6.45 -37.83 -21.49
CA ASP A 582 7.26 -38.61 -22.46
C ASP A 582 6.42 -39.06 -23.67
N ASP A 583 5.20 -39.53 -23.39
CA ASP A 583 4.14 -39.79 -24.37
C ASP A 583 3.48 -38.46 -24.78
N ALA A 584 3.45 -38.16 -26.08
CA ALA A 584 2.86 -36.95 -26.65
C ALA A 584 1.32 -36.94 -26.63
N LEU A 585 0.68 -38.11 -26.57
CA LEU A 585 -0.77 -38.26 -26.56
C LEU A 585 -1.36 -38.38 -25.13
N ARG A 586 -0.51 -38.33 -24.09
CA ARG A 586 -0.93 -38.44 -22.69
C ARG A 586 -0.34 -37.35 -21.78
N PRO A 587 -0.47 -36.05 -22.15
CA PRO A 587 -0.10 -34.94 -21.28
C PRO A 587 -0.88 -34.96 -19.96
N ARG A 588 -0.45 -34.15 -19.00
CA ARG A 588 -1.12 -34.00 -17.70
C ARG A 588 -1.58 -32.57 -17.46
N LEU A 589 -2.57 -32.36 -16.59
CA LEU A 589 -2.91 -31.04 -16.06
C LEU A 589 -2.29 -30.82 -14.67
N VAL A 590 -1.77 -29.62 -14.43
CA VAL A 590 -1.30 -29.17 -13.11
C VAL A 590 -2.21 -28.06 -12.62
N LEU A 591 -2.80 -28.21 -11.43
CA LEU A 591 -3.75 -27.24 -10.87
C LEU A 591 -3.09 -25.88 -10.58
N LEU A 592 -3.79 -24.81 -10.94
CA LEU A 592 -3.43 -23.41 -10.67
C LEU A 592 -4.11 -22.96 -9.37
N ALA A 593 -3.49 -23.31 -8.24
CA ALA A 593 -4.05 -23.07 -6.90
C ALA A 593 -2.97 -22.69 -5.88
N ASP A 594 -3.31 -21.77 -4.98
CA ASP A 594 -2.47 -21.38 -3.84
C ASP A 594 -2.53 -22.41 -2.69
N GLU A 595 -1.84 -22.13 -1.58
CA GLU A 595 -1.75 -22.98 -0.38
C GLU A 595 -3.11 -23.31 0.28
N GLY A 596 -4.20 -22.63 -0.09
CA GLY A 596 -5.55 -22.94 0.38
C GLY A 596 -6.14 -24.26 -0.16
N LEU A 597 -5.73 -24.73 -1.35
CA LEU A 597 -6.28 -25.97 -1.93
C LEU A 597 -5.41 -27.19 -1.58
N THR A 598 -5.78 -27.87 -0.49
CA THR A 598 -5.04 -29.00 0.10
C THR A 598 -5.91 -30.26 0.28
N GLY A 599 -5.25 -31.39 0.56
CA GLY A 599 -5.91 -32.65 0.94
C GLY A 599 -6.94 -33.18 -0.08
N PRO A 600 -8.02 -33.83 0.39
CA PRO A 600 -9.02 -34.46 -0.48
C PRO A 600 -9.73 -33.51 -1.45
N ALA A 601 -9.81 -32.21 -1.13
CA ALA A 601 -10.36 -31.20 -2.04
C ALA A 601 -9.46 -31.01 -3.27
N ARG A 602 -8.14 -31.03 -3.09
CA ARG A 602 -7.16 -30.95 -4.19
C ARG A 602 -7.19 -32.21 -5.06
N GLU A 603 -7.23 -33.39 -4.44
CA GLU A 603 -7.25 -34.69 -5.12
C GLU A 603 -8.50 -34.82 -6.00
N ARG A 604 -9.69 -34.53 -5.46
CA ARG A 604 -10.97 -34.52 -6.20
C ARG A 604 -10.93 -33.65 -7.47
N VAL A 605 -10.32 -32.47 -7.38
CA VAL A 605 -10.17 -31.56 -8.54
C VAL A 605 -9.16 -32.11 -9.55
N GLN A 606 -8.01 -32.63 -9.08
CA GLN A 606 -6.98 -33.23 -9.93
C GLN A 606 -7.52 -34.42 -10.73
N ASP A 607 -8.17 -35.37 -10.05
CA ASP A 607 -8.77 -36.55 -10.69
C ASP A 607 -9.81 -36.15 -11.73
N ARG A 608 -10.68 -35.20 -11.40
CA ARG A 608 -11.73 -34.73 -12.31
C ARG A 608 -11.18 -34.11 -13.59
N VAL A 609 -10.10 -33.32 -13.51
CA VAL A 609 -9.50 -32.67 -14.69
C VAL A 609 -8.63 -33.63 -15.50
N ASP A 610 -7.90 -34.57 -14.86
CA ASP A 610 -7.14 -35.60 -15.57
C ASP A 610 -8.10 -36.59 -16.31
N ILE A 611 -9.25 -36.93 -15.71
CA ILE A 611 -10.34 -37.68 -16.37
C ILE A 611 -10.92 -36.89 -17.56
N TRP A 612 -11.18 -35.58 -17.40
CA TRP A 612 -11.66 -34.72 -18.49
C TRP A 612 -10.67 -34.69 -19.65
N LEU A 613 -9.38 -34.44 -19.35
CA LEU A 613 -8.32 -34.32 -20.35
C LEU A 613 -8.17 -35.61 -21.15
N LYS A 614 -8.11 -36.76 -20.47
CA LYS A 614 -8.06 -38.07 -21.10
C LYS A 614 -9.25 -38.26 -22.04
N SER A 615 -10.47 -38.03 -21.55
CA SER A 615 -11.70 -38.18 -22.35
C SER A 615 -11.73 -37.23 -23.56
N HIS A 616 -11.26 -35.99 -23.41
CA HIS A 616 -11.20 -35.00 -24.48
C HIS A 616 -10.21 -35.41 -25.58
N ILE A 617 -9.00 -35.83 -25.21
CA ILE A 617 -7.95 -36.26 -26.15
C ILE A 617 -8.34 -37.58 -26.83
N GLU A 618 -8.82 -38.58 -26.08
CA GLU A 618 -9.28 -39.86 -26.64
C GLU A 618 -10.49 -39.70 -27.58
N THR A 619 -11.35 -38.69 -27.36
CA THR A 619 -12.48 -38.38 -28.26
C THR A 619 -12.04 -37.69 -29.55
N LEU A 620 -11.22 -36.64 -29.45
CA LEU A 620 -10.81 -35.86 -30.63
C LEU A 620 -9.75 -36.57 -31.49
N LEU A 621 -8.81 -37.27 -30.87
CA LEU A 621 -7.73 -37.99 -31.55
C LEU A 621 -7.97 -39.50 -31.64
N LYS A 622 -9.23 -39.95 -31.48
CA LYS A 622 -9.64 -41.37 -31.54
C LYS A 622 -8.92 -42.20 -32.63
N PRO A 623 -8.78 -41.74 -33.90
CA PRO A 623 -8.09 -42.52 -34.93
C PRO A 623 -6.61 -42.82 -34.63
N LEU A 624 -5.90 -41.95 -33.88
CA LEU A 624 -4.52 -42.22 -33.46
C LEU A 624 -4.46 -43.35 -32.42
N PHE A 625 -5.41 -43.38 -31.48
CA PHE A 625 -5.51 -44.48 -30.50
C PHE A 625 -5.93 -45.80 -31.16
N GLU A 626 -6.84 -45.76 -32.16
CA GLU A 626 -7.22 -46.95 -32.94
C GLU A 626 -6.04 -47.47 -33.80
N LEU A 627 -5.22 -46.58 -34.38
CA LEU A 627 -3.98 -46.96 -35.07
C LEU A 627 -2.91 -47.53 -34.13
N LEU A 628 -2.74 -46.94 -32.94
CA LEU A 628 -1.77 -47.39 -31.93
C LEU A 628 -2.18 -48.74 -31.32
N ALA A 629 -3.47 -48.97 -31.13
CA ALA A 629 -4.01 -50.22 -30.58
C ALA A 629 -4.13 -51.36 -31.60
N GLY A 630 -3.96 -51.08 -32.90
CA GLY A 630 -4.37 -51.93 -34.04
C GLY A 630 -3.94 -53.40 -34.00
N VAL A 631 -4.73 -54.23 -33.31
CA VAL A 631 -4.45 -55.65 -33.03
C VAL A 631 -4.39 -56.47 -34.33
N GLU A 632 -5.25 -56.17 -35.31
CA GLU A 632 -5.31 -56.85 -36.62
C GLU A 632 -4.15 -56.47 -37.58
N LEU A 633 -3.30 -55.48 -37.26
CA LEU A 633 -2.27 -55.00 -38.19
C LEU A 633 -1.03 -55.91 -38.19
N SER A 634 -0.70 -56.48 -39.36
CA SER A 634 0.55 -57.20 -39.61
C SER A 634 1.78 -56.27 -39.59
N GLY A 635 2.98 -56.85 -39.49
CA GLY A 635 4.23 -56.14 -39.18
C GLY A 635 4.48 -54.81 -39.94
N PRO A 636 4.54 -54.82 -41.29
CA PRO A 636 4.77 -53.60 -42.06
C PRO A 636 3.66 -52.54 -41.90
N ALA A 637 2.38 -52.96 -41.80
CA ALA A 637 1.28 -52.04 -41.56
C ALA A 637 1.35 -51.41 -40.16
N ARG A 638 1.76 -52.18 -39.15
CA ARG A 638 1.95 -51.69 -37.77
C ARG A 638 3.09 -50.65 -37.69
N GLY A 639 4.18 -50.86 -38.43
CA GLY A 639 5.28 -49.88 -38.54
C GLY A 639 4.88 -48.56 -39.25
N ILE A 640 3.93 -48.61 -40.18
CA ILE A 640 3.36 -47.43 -40.83
C ILE A 640 2.30 -46.75 -39.94
N ALA A 641 1.49 -47.52 -39.21
CA ALA A 641 0.55 -46.99 -38.21
C ALA A 641 1.29 -46.26 -37.08
N PHE A 642 2.40 -46.81 -36.57
CA PHE A 642 3.24 -46.15 -35.57
C PHE A 642 3.80 -44.82 -36.07
N ARG A 643 4.40 -44.78 -37.26
CA ARG A 643 4.88 -43.51 -37.85
C ARG A 643 3.75 -42.53 -38.18
N LEU A 644 2.53 -43.00 -38.50
CA LEU A 644 1.37 -42.12 -38.64
C LEU A 644 0.98 -41.49 -37.31
N VAL A 645 1.14 -42.20 -36.18
CA VAL A 645 0.95 -41.64 -34.84
C VAL A 645 2.05 -40.62 -34.49
N GLU A 646 3.32 -40.91 -34.79
CA GLU A 646 4.43 -39.94 -34.63
C GLU A 646 4.25 -38.69 -35.53
N GLY A 647 3.72 -38.88 -36.74
CA GLY A 647 3.32 -37.82 -37.68
C GLY A 647 1.97 -37.18 -37.37
N GLN A 648 1.33 -37.51 -36.24
CA GLN A 648 0.03 -36.99 -35.79
C GLN A 648 -1.11 -37.09 -36.82
N GLY A 649 -1.03 -38.10 -37.69
CA GLY A 649 -2.00 -38.39 -38.74
C GLY A 649 -1.57 -37.99 -40.15
N VAL A 650 -0.34 -37.52 -40.36
CA VAL A 650 0.18 -37.07 -41.67
C VAL A 650 1.63 -37.52 -41.90
N LEU A 651 1.90 -38.17 -43.04
CA LEU A 651 3.24 -38.50 -43.54
C LEU A 651 3.36 -38.19 -45.04
N GLU A 652 4.56 -37.85 -45.52
CA GLU A 652 4.78 -37.77 -46.97
C GLU A 652 4.94 -39.16 -47.58
N ARG A 653 4.26 -39.41 -48.71
CA ARG A 653 4.36 -40.67 -49.46
C ARG A 653 5.79 -40.92 -49.97
N SER A 654 6.56 -39.84 -50.18
CA SER A 654 7.99 -39.81 -50.49
C SER A 654 8.83 -40.61 -49.49
N GLU A 655 8.54 -40.46 -48.19
CA GLU A 655 9.34 -40.97 -47.07
C GLU A 655 9.18 -42.49 -46.90
N LEU A 656 8.02 -43.04 -47.31
CA LEU A 656 7.66 -44.45 -47.14
C LEU A 656 7.66 -45.25 -48.46
N ALA A 657 8.26 -44.72 -49.53
CA ALA A 657 8.05 -45.21 -50.90
C ALA A 657 8.34 -46.71 -51.12
N GLU A 658 9.32 -47.30 -50.45
CA GLU A 658 9.62 -48.74 -50.55
C GLU A 658 8.71 -49.60 -49.66
N GLU A 659 8.33 -49.09 -48.50
CA GLU A 659 7.44 -49.79 -47.55
C GLU A 659 6.01 -49.90 -48.09
N ILE A 660 5.54 -48.85 -48.77
CA ILE A 660 4.24 -48.85 -49.46
C ILE A 660 4.20 -49.93 -50.56
N LYS A 661 5.33 -50.21 -51.24
CA LYS A 661 5.43 -51.32 -52.20
C LYS A 661 5.37 -52.67 -51.51
N ALA A 662 6.02 -52.79 -50.34
CA ALA A 662 6.05 -54.01 -49.54
C ALA A 662 4.70 -54.34 -48.84
N LEU A 663 3.80 -53.37 -48.67
CA LEU A 663 2.44 -53.63 -48.22
C LEU A 663 1.64 -54.44 -49.26
N ASP A 664 1.14 -55.61 -48.85
CA ASP A 664 0.10 -56.35 -49.56
C ASP A 664 -1.28 -55.63 -49.51
N GLN A 665 -2.29 -56.22 -50.14
CA GLN A 665 -3.63 -55.62 -50.23
C GLN A 665 -4.46 -55.78 -48.94
N GLU A 666 -4.20 -56.78 -48.11
CA GLU A 666 -4.89 -57.02 -46.83
C GLU A 666 -4.40 -56.00 -45.78
N ALA A 667 -3.09 -55.83 -45.66
CA ALA A 667 -2.43 -54.81 -44.86
C ALA A 667 -2.90 -53.39 -45.22
N ARG A 668 -3.04 -53.09 -46.53
CA ARG A 668 -3.65 -51.83 -47.01
C ARG A 668 -5.14 -51.73 -46.69
N SER A 669 -5.88 -52.85 -46.64
CA SER A 669 -7.29 -52.88 -46.25
C SER A 669 -7.47 -52.56 -44.77
N GLY A 670 -6.65 -53.17 -43.91
CA GLY A 670 -6.61 -52.89 -42.46
C GLY A 670 -6.37 -51.42 -42.15
N LEU A 671 -5.36 -50.79 -42.77
CA LEU A 671 -5.11 -49.36 -42.60
C LEU A 671 -6.28 -48.48 -43.09
N ARG A 672 -6.96 -48.87 -44.19
CA ARG A 672 -8.16 -48.15 -44.66
C ARG A 672 -9.37 -48.28 -43.72
N LYS A 673 -9.57 -49.45 -43.08
CA LYS A 673 -10.60 -49.62 -42.02
C LYS A 673 -10.37 -48.62 -40.88
N LEU A 674 -9.11 -48.38 -40.52
CA LEU A 674 -8.68 -47.41 -39.49
C LEU A 674 -8.61 -45.95 -40.01
N GLY A 675 -9.30 -45.64 -41.12
CA GLY A 675 -9.46 -44.27 -41.64
C GLY A 675 -8.27 -43.70 -42.41
N VAL A 676 -7.20 -44.48 -42.65
CA VAL A 676 -6.02 -44.01 -43.40
C VAL A 676 -6.31 -43.92 -44.89
N ARG A 677 -6.04 -42.76 -45.50
CA ARG A 677 -6.05 -42.55 -46.95
C ARG A 677 -4.63 -42.55 -47.52
N PHE A 678 -4.48 -43.22 -48.67
CA PHE A 678 -3.25 -43.25 -49.46
C PHE A 678 -3.40 -42.29 -50.65
N GLY A 679 -3.04 -41.03 -50.47
CA GLY A 679 -3.05 -40.01 -51.52
C GLY A 679 -1.91 -40.20 -52.55
N ALA A 680 -1.84 -39.31 -53.53
CA ALA A 680 -0.71 -39.18 -54.43
C ALA A 680 0.56 -38.66 -53.73
N TYR A 681 0.42 -37.70 -52.80
CA TYR A 681 1.58 -37.07 -52.14
C TYR A 681 1.71 -37.42 -50.65
N HIS A 682 0.63 -37.72 -49.95
CA HIS A 682 0.62 -38.02 -48.51
C HIS A 682 -0.10 -39.33 -48.18
N ILE A 683 0.28 -39.93 -47.05
CA ILE A 683 -0.55 -40.89 -46.33
C ILE A 683 -1.08 -40.15 -45.10
N TYR A 684 -2.41 -40.09 -44.93
CA TYR A 684 -3.01 -39.24 -43.91
C TYR A 684 -4.37 -39.75 -43.43
N VAL A 685 -4.81 -39.27 -42.26
CA VAL A 685 -6.13 -39.55 -41.68
C VAL A 685 -7.02 -38.31 -41.79
N PRO A 686 -8.03 -38.27 -42.69
CA PRO A 686 -8.83 -37.06 -42.93
C PRO A 686 -9.60 -36.54 -41.71
N ALA A 687 -9.96 -37.41 -40.77
CA ALA A 687 -10.66 -37.03 -39.55
C ALA A 687 -9.84 -36.09 -38.65
N LEU A 688 -8.51 -36.21 -38.70
CA LEU A 688 -7.58 -35.39 -37.90
C LEU A 688 -7.30 -34.01 -38.53
N LEU A 689 -7.68 -33.81 -39.81
CA LEU A 689 -7.65 -32.51 -40.49
C LEU A 689 -8.90 -31.65 -40.19
N LYS A 690 -9.82 -32.13 -39.34
CA LYS A 690 -10.94 -31.32 -38.84
C LYS A 690 -10.44 -30.28 -37.82
N PRO A 691 -11.12 -29.14 -37.64
CA PRO A 691 -10.59 -28.02 -36.84
C PRO A 691 -10.18 -28.38 -35.41
N ALA A 692 -11.04 -29.05 -34.63
CA ALA A 692 -10.73 -29.38 -33.23
C ALA A 692 -9.61 -30.43 -33.08
N PRO A 693 -9.61 -31.58 -33.80
CA PRO A 693 -8.46 -32.49 -33.82
C PRO A 693 -7.15 -31.83 -34.28
N SER A 694 -7.21 -30.98 -35.32
CA SER A 694 -6.05 -30.24 -35.85
C SER A 694 -5.46 -29.26 -34.83
N ALA A 695 -6.31 -28.48 -34.15
CA ALA A 695 -5.90 -27.57 -33.08
C ALA A 695 -5.30 -28.30 -31.88
N LEU A 696 -5.88 -29.42 -31.45
CA LEU A 696 -5.34 -30.25 -30.38
C LEU A 696 -4.00 -30.88 -30.77
N ASN A 697 -3.88 -31.42 -31.98
CA ASN A 697 -2.61 -31.93 -32.51
C ASN A 697 -1.51 -30.85 -32.52
N ALA A 698 -1.84 -29.62 -32.96
CA ALA A 698 -0.92 -28.49 -32.93
C ALA A 698 -0.46 -28.15 -31.49
N MET A 699 -1.40 -28.14 -30.52
CA MET A 699 -1.08 -27.93 -29.11
C MET A 699 -0.16 -29.01 -28.54
N LEU A 700 -0.47 -30.30 -28.76
CA LEU A 700 0.36 -31.41 -28.29
C LEU A 700 1.76 -31.41 -28.95
N TRP A 701 1.83 -31.02 -30.22
CA TRP A 701 3.10 -30.85 -30.92
C TRP A 701 3.95 -29.73 -30.29
N ALA A 702 3.37 -28.56 -30.11
CA ALA A 702 4.05 -27.40 -29.55
C ALA A 702 4.51 -27.68 -28.11
N LEU A 703 3.63 -28.25 -27.29
CA LEU A 703 3.89 -28.70 -25.91
C LEU A 703 5.11 -29.64 -25.82
N LYS A 704 5.33 -30.52 -26.81
CA LYS A 704 6.49 -31.44 -26.85
C LYS A 704 7.76 -30.85 -27.48
N ASN A 705 7.64 -29.89 -28.40
CA ASN A 705 8.77 -29.49 -29.27
C ASN A 705 9.26 -28.04 -29.08
N GLN A 706 8.39 -27.09 -28.72
CA GLN A 706 8.70 -25.65 -28.75
C GLN A 706 8.11 -24.82 -27.59
N GLY A 707 7.27 -25.41 -26.75
CA GLY A 707 6.44 -24.68 -25.79
C GLY A 707 5.15 -24.16 -26.41
N LEU A 708 4.23 -23.68 -25.56
CA LEU A 708 2.90 -23.21 -25.99
C LEU A 708 2.89 -21.75 -26.45
N ASP A 709 4.00 -21.03 -26.27
CA ASP A 709 4.19 -19.65 -26.71
C ASP A 709 4.79 -19.59 -28.14
N ALA A 710 4.65 -20.67 -28.92
CA ALA A 710 5.26 -20.85 -30.24
C ALA A 710 4.51 -20.09 -31.36
N PRO A 711 5.20 -19.30 -32.21
CA PRO A 711 4.57 -18.57 -33.32
C PRO A 711 3.79 -19.46 -34.28
N GLY A 712 2.55 -19.08 -34.58
CA GLY A 712 1.65 -19.79 -35.49
C GLY A 712 0.72 -20.81 -34.81
N LEU A 713 0.86 -21.04 -33.50
CA LEU A 713 0.09 -22.07 -32.77
C LEU A 713 -1.41 -21.73 -32.67
N ALA A 714 -1.78 -20.45 -32.57
CA ALA A 714 -3.18 -20.04 -32.57
C ALA A 714 -3.68 -19.80 -34.01
N GLU A 715 -2.82 -19.19 -34.83
CA GLU A 715 -3.11 -18.65 -36.14
C GLU A 715 -3.36 -19.76 -37.18
N LEU A 716 -2.50 -20.78 -37.24
CA LEU A 716 -2.62 -21.84 -38.24
C LEU A 716 -3.87 -22.72 -38.03
N PRO A 717 -4.22 -23.18 -36.81
CA PRO A 717 -5.49 -23.88 -36.59
C PRO A 717 -6.71 -23.00 -36.86
N GLN A 718 -6.67 -21.70 -36.52
CA GLN A 718 -7.76 -20.77 -36.80
C GLN A 718 -7.95 -20.56 -38.32
N LEU A 719 -6.87 -20.40 -39.08
CA LEU A 719 -6.92 -20.32 -40.55
C LEU A 719 -7.50 -21.61 -41.16
N SER A 720 -7.10 -22.78 -40.64
CA SER A 720 -7.68 -24.09 -41.03
C SER A 720 -9.19 -24.17 -40.72
N ALA A 721 -9.61 -23.67 -39.56
CA ALA A 721 -11.00 -23.61 -39.12
C ALA A 721 -11.86 -22.71 -40.01
N THR A 722 -11.32 -21.58 -40.51
CA THR A 722 -12.01 -20.73 -41.50
C THR A 722 -12.11 -21.36 -42.91
N GLY A 723 -11.69 -22.62 -43.08
CA GLY A 723 -11.82 -23.35 -44.34
C GLY A 723 -10.82 -22.96 -45.43
N ARG A 724 -9.84 -22.09 -45.13
CA ARG A 724 -8.86 -21.59 -46.11
C ARG A 724 -8.04 -22.73 -46.72
N THR A 725 -8.27 -22.99 -48.00
CA THR A 725 -7.59 -24.00 -48.83
C THR A 725 -6.09 -23.74 -48.95
N THR A 726 -5.70 -22.46 -49.06
CA THR A 726 -4.32 -21.99 -49.20
C THR A 726 -4.07 -20.79 -48.28
N VAL A 727 -2.91 -20.72 -47.65
CA VAL A 727 -2.43 -19.60 -46.81
C VAL A 727 -1.02 -19.17 -47.26
N PRO A 728 -0.57 -17.93 -47.00
CA PRO A 728 0.84 -17.57 -47.17
C PRO A 728 1.72 -18.34 -46.16
N VAL A 729 3.00 -18.55 -46.50
CA VAL A 729 3.99 -19.11 -45.58
C VAL A 729 4.65 -17.99 -44.80
N ASP A 730 4.32 -17.88 -43.51
CA ASP A 730 5.10 -17.07 -42.58
C ASP A 730 6.42 -17.82 -42.23
N PRO A 731 7.60 -17.17 -42.37
CA PRO A 731 8.90 -17.78 -42.09
C PRO A 731 9.22 -17.90 -40.59
N THR A 732 8.48 -17.22 -39.71
CA THR A 732 8.63 -17.34 -38.25
C THR A 732 7.98 -18.62 -37.70
N PHE A 733 6.95 -19.12 -38.38
CA PHE A 733 6.21 -20.32 -37.98
C PHE A 733 7.03 -21.59 -38.29
N ALA A 734 7.07 -22.52 -37.35
CA ALA A 734 7.84 -23.74 -37.51
C ALA A 734 7.30 -24.63 -38.65
N ARG A 735 8.14 -25.00 -39.62
CA ARG A 735 7.74 -25.81 -40.79
C ARG A 735 6.95 -27.09 -40.45
N PRO A 736 7.24 -27.86 -39.38
CA PRO A 736 6.43 -29.02 -39.02
C PRO A 736 5.01 -28.68 -38.55
N LEU A 737 4.78 -27.50 -37.95
CA LEU A 737 3.48 -27.07 -37.42
C LEU A 737 2.43 -27.00 -38.54
N TYR A 738 2.80 -26.50 -39.72
CA TYR A 738 1.95 -26.54 -40.92
C TYR A 738 1.48 -27.97 -41.22
N ARG A 739 2.39 -28.95 -41.23
CA ARG A 739 2.08 -30.38 -41.50
C ARG A 739 1.10 -30.95 -40.46
N VAL A 740 1.33 -30.63 -39.19
CA VAL A 740 0.48 -31.07 -38.05
C VAL A 740 -0.92 -30.48 -38.13
N VAL A 741 -1.06 -29.21 -38.53
CA VAL A 741 -2.36 -28.55 -38.73
C VAL A 741 -3.09 -29.07 -39.97
N GLY A 742 -2.37 -29.57 -40.98
CA GLY A 742 -2.93 -30.17 -42.20
C GLY A 742 -2.55 -29.49 -43.52
N TYR A 743 -1.54 -28.62 -43.51
CA TYR A 743 -1.01 -27.92 -44.68
C TYR A 743 0.35 -28.48 -45.11
N ARG A 744 0.60 -28.54 -46.43
CA ARG A 744 1.95 -28.72 -47.00
C ARG A 744 2.47 -27.39 -47.52
N ILE A 745 3.72 -27.06 -47.19
CA ILE A 745 4.43 -25.89 -47.76
C ILE A 745 4.75 -26.19 -49.24
N ALA A 746 4.39 -25.26 -50.11
CA ALA A 746 4.34 -25.40 -51.56
C ALA A 746 4.80 -24.08 -52.23
N GLY A 747 6.09 -23.76 -52.10
CA GLY A 747 6.62 -22.44 -52.44
C GLY A 747 6.34 -21.42 -51.34
N ASN A 748 5.89 -20.21 -51.72
CA ASN A 748 5.53 -19.13 -50.78
C ASN A 748 4.13 -19.32 -50.14
N ARG A 749 3.42 -20.40 -50.51
CA ARG A 749 2.09 -20.76 -50.01
C ARG A 749 2.13 -22.10 -49.29
N ALA A 750 1.24 -22.29 -48.32
CA ALA A 750 0.94 -23.59 -47.75
C ALA A 750 -0.50 -23.98 -48.11
N VAL A 751 -0.68 -25.19 -48.63
CA VAL A 751 -1.95 -25.67 -49.18
C VAL A 751 -2.44 -26.87 -48.38
N ARG A 752 -3.74 -26.94 -48.07
CA ARG A 752 -4.35 -28.05 -47.33
C ARG A 752 -4.11 -29.38 -48.03
N ILE A 753 -3.71 -30.39 -47.27
CA ILE A 753 -3.37 -31.73 -47.78
C ILE A 753 -4.58 -32.38 -48.46
N ASP A 754 -5.77 -32.28 -47.89
CA ASP A 754 -7.00 -32.83 -48.49
C ASP A 754 -7.46 -32.09 -49.77
N ILE A 755 -6.88 -30.93 -50.06
CA ILE A 755 -7.07 -30.17 -51.30
C ILE A 755 -5.99 -30.54 -52.33
N LEU A 756 -4.73 -30.70 -51.90
CA LEU A 756 -3.63 -31.17 -52.76
C LEU A 756 -3.89 -32.57 -53.33
N GLU A 757 -4.44 -33.49 -52.53
CA GLU A 757 -4.80 -34.82 -53.03
C GLU A 757 -5.99 -34.78 -54.01
N ARG A 758 -6.97 -33.89 -53.77
CA ARG A 758 -8.07 -33.65 -54.73
C ARG A 758 -7.56 -33.06 -56.05
N LEU A 759 -6.61 -32.13 -56.01
CA LEU A 759 -5.93 -31.63 -57.21
C LEU A 759 -5.20 -32.76 -57.94
N ALA A 760 -4.51 -33.65 -57.22
CA ALA A 760 -3.83 -34.80 -57.81
C ALA A 760 -4.80 -35.79 -58.49
N ASP A 761 -5.99 -35.98 -57.92
CA ASP A 761 -7.04 -36.82 -58.49
C ASP A 761 -7.72 -36.19 -59.72
N ILE A 762 -7.77 -34.85 -59.83
CA ILE A 762 -8.19 -34.14 -61.06
C ILE A 762 -7.10 -34.20 -62.15
N ILE A 763 -5.83 -34.00 -61.79
CA ILE A 763 -4.72 -33.98 -62.76
C ILE A 763 -4.41 -35.39 -63.31
N ARG A 764 -4.59 -36.45 -62.52
CA ARG A 764 -4.21 -37.82 -62.92
C ARG A 764 -4.93 -38.33 -64.19
N PRO A 765 -6.26 -38.18 -64.35
CA PRO A 765 -6.95 -38.49 -65.61
C PRO A 765 -6.42 -37.69 -66.81
N LEU A 766 -6.16 -36.40 -66.67
CA LEU A 766 -5.69 -35.53 -67.76
C LEU A 766 -4.31 -35.98 -68.30
N ILE A 767 -3.40 -36.34 -67.40
CA ILE A 767 -2.06 -36.85 -67.74
C ILE A 767 -2.10 -38.29 -68.26
N ALA A 768 -3.11 -39.07 -67.88
CA ALA A 768 -3.32 -40.45 -68.35
C ALA A 768 -4.09 -40.53 -69.68
N TRP A 769 -4.78 -39.47 -70.08
CA TRP A 769 -5.53 -39.40 -71.33
C TRP A 769 -4.61 -39.54 -72.55
N LYS A 770 -5.10 -40.27 -73.54
CA LYS A 770 -4.47 -40.44 -74.86
C LYS A 770 -5.57 -40.51 -75.91
N PRO A 771 -5.39 -39.88 -77.09
CA PRO A 771 -6.35 -40.00 -78.18
C PRO A 771 -6.49 -41.47 -78.58
N THR A 772 -7.71 -41.97 -78.46
CA THR A 772 -8.12 -43.35 -78.76
C THR A 772 -9.45 -43.28 -79.54
N SER A 773 -9.77 -44.27 -80.38
CA SER A 773 -11.00 -44.27 -81.21
C SER A 773 -12.27 -43.89 -80.44
N ASP A 774 -12.36 -44.37 -79.20
CA ASP A 774 -13.56 -44.29 -78.37
C ASP A 774 -13.54 -43.06 -77.44
N ASN A 775 -12.48 -42.24 -77.50
CA ASN A 775 -12.23 -41.09 -76.63
C ASN A 775 -11.43 -39.99 -77.37
N LEU A 776 -12.00 -39.53 -78.49
CA LEU A 776 -11.41 -38.51 -79.38
C LEU A 776 -11.50 -37.09 -78.84
N VAL A 777 -12.44 -36.79 -77.94
CA VAL A 777 -12.61 -35.46 -77.33
C VAL A 777 -11.77 -35.40 -76.05
N PRO A 778 -10.76 -34.52 -75.95
CA PRO A 778 -10.00 -34.37 -74.70
C PRO A 778 -10.89 -33.80 -73.60
N PRO A 779 -10.82 -34.33 -72.36
CA PRO A 779 -11.36 -33.66 -71.19
C PRO A 779 -10.78 -32.24 -71.02
N GLU A 780 -11.54 -31.33 -70.41
CA GLU A 780 -11.10 -29.94 -70.21
C GLU A 780 -9.72 -29.91 -69.50
N GLY A 781 -8.74 -29.31 -70.17
CA GLY A 781 -7.37 -29.21 -69.69
C GLY A 781 -6.43 -30.38 -70.05
N ALA A 782 -6.86 -31.44 -70.73
CA ALA A 782 -5.97 -32.51 -71.18
C ALA A 782 -5.13 -32.10 -72.41
N VAL A 783 -3.85 -32.47 -72.44
CA VAL A 783 -2.94 -32.20 -73.57
C VAL A 783 -2.12 -33.43 -73.91
N ASP A 784 -2.04 -33.78 -75.20
CA ASP A 784 -1.39 -35.00 -75.66
C ASP A 784 0.10 -35.13 -75.24
N GLY A 785 0.52 -36.38 -75.03
CA GLY A 785 1.85 -36.75 -74.57
C GLY A 785 2.07 -36.49 -73.08
N ASN A 786 1.13 -36.86 -72.21
CA ASN A 786 1.20 -36.75 -70.74
C ASN A 786 1.28 -35.30 -70.21
N GLY A 787 0.50 -34.37 -70.78
CA GLY A 787 0.44 -32.97 -70.34
C GLY A 787 -0.96 -32.50 -69.92
N PHE A 788 -1.03 -31.35 -69.25
CA PHE A 788 -2.29 -30.66 -68.96
C PHE A 788 -2.12 -29.13 -68.97
N THR A 789 -3.18 -28.38 -69.21
CA THR A 789 -3.25 -26.93 -68.95
C THR A 789 -4.01 -26.65 -67.65
N ILE A 790 -3.81 -25.46 -67.08
CA ILE A 790 -4.50 -25.05 -65.85
C ILE A 790 -5.94 -24.69 -66.18
N THR A 791 -6.92 -25.37 -65.56
CA THR A 791 -8.35 -25.06 -65.68
C THR A 791 -8.83 -24.15 -64.55
N VAL A 792 -9.99 -23.49 -64.76
CA VAL A 792 -10.63 -22.64 -63.74
C VAL A 792 -11.03 -23.46 -62.51
N SER A 793 -11.41 -24.73 -62.69
CA SER A 793 -11.73 -25.64 -61.59
C SER A 793 -10.53 -25.94 -60.69
N MET A 794 -9.30 -25.99 -61.22
CA MET A 794 -8.10 -26.20 -60.41
C MET A 794 -7.72 -24.96 -59.57
N THR A 795 -7.76 -23.76 -60.16
CA THR A 795 -7.43 -22.51 -59.44
C THR A 795 -8.49 -22.19 -58.38
N SER A 796 -9.76 -22.42 -58.70
CA SER A 796 -10.88 -22.31 -57.74
C SER A 796 -10.76 -23.32 -56.58
N LEU A 797 -10.36 -24.57 -56.85
CA LEU A 797 -10.15 -25.59 -55.80
C LEU A 797 -9.03 -25.20 -54.82
N LEU A 798 -7.94 -24.58 -55.29
CA LEU A 798 -6.84 -24.15 -54.42
C LEU A 798 -7.07 -22.77 -53.79
N GLY A 799 -7.88 -21.90 -54.39
CA GLY A 799 -8.00 -20.50 -53.97
C GLY A 799 -6.78 -19.66 -54.32
N CYS A 800 -6.01 -20.04 -55.35
CA CYS A 800 -4.89 -19.26 -55.88
C CYS A 800 -4.75 -19.45 -57.40
N SER A 801 -4.11 -18.48 -58.06
CA SER A 801 -3.89 -18.43 -59.50
C SER A 801 -2.48 -17.91 -59.82
N GLY A 802 -2.14 -17.76 -61.11
CA GLY A 802 -0.90 -17.13 -61.54
C GLY A 802 0.37 -17.80 -60.99
N GLU A 803 1.32 -16.99 -60.54
CA GLU A 803 2.63 -17.46 -60.06
C GLU A 803 2.54 -18.33 -58.81
N ASP A 804 1.60 -18.06 -57.90
CA ASP A 804 1.38 -18.89 -56.70
C ASP A 804 0.98 -20.32 -57.08
N PHE A 805 0.00 -20.44 -57.99
CA PHE A 805 -0.46 -21.75 -58.45
C PHE A 805 0.63 -22.49 -59.23
N ALA A 806 1.40 -21.77 -60.07
CA ALA A 806 2.58 -22.31 -60.75
C ALA A 806 3.68 -22.75 -59.76
N GLY A 807 3.84 -22.05 -58.63
CA GLY A 807 4.72 -22.41 -57.52
C GLY A 807 4.29 -23.71 -56.84
N VAL A 808 2.99 -23.88 -56.59
CA VAL A 808 2.44 -25.13 -56.07
C VAL A 808 2.72 -26.29 -57.03
N LEU A 809 2.38 -26.17 -58.32
CA LEU A 809 2.65 -27.23 -59.30
C LEU A 809 4.14 -27.60 -59.40
N LYS A 810 5.05 -26.61 -59.37
CA LYS A 810 6.50 -26.85 -59.32
C LYS A 810 6.90 -27.64 -58.07
N SER A 811 6.34 -27.32 -56.90
CA SER A 811 6.61 -28.04 -55.64
C SER A 811 6.09 -29.49 -55.64
N LEU A 812 5.03 -29.77 -56.40
CA LEU A 812 4.48 -31.11 -56.59
C LEU A 812 5.26 -31.95 -57.64
N GLY A 813 6.30 -31.39 -58.26
CA GLY A 813 7.16 -32.08 -59.23
C GLY A 813 6.77 -31.91 -60.70
N TYR A 814 5.80 -31.04 -61.02
CA TYR A 814 5.46 -30.71 -62.40
C TYR A 814 6.42 -29.65 -62.96
N ARG A 815 6.65 -29.70 -64.27
CA ARG A 815 7.42 -28.70 -65.03
C ARG A 815 6.52 -28.06 -66.07
N LEU A 816 6.74 -26.77 -66.31
CA LEU A 816 6.11 -26.00 -67.37
C LEU A 816 6.88 -26.17 -68.69
N ASP A 817 6.16 -26.35 -69.78
CA ASP A 817 6.64 -26.54 -71.15
C ASP A 817 5.76 -25.69 -72.10
N ARG A 818 6.37 -24.73 -72.81
CA ARG A 818 5.64 -23.78 -73.68
C ARG A 818 5.52 -24.32 -75.09
N ARG A 819 4.29 -24.41 -75.61
CA ARG A 819 3.99 -24.99 -76.92
C ARG A 819 3.04 -24.10 -77.72
N PRO A 820 3.13 -24.04 -79.05
CA PRO A 820 2.10 -23.39 -79.86
C PRO A 820 0.77 -24.12 -79.68
N ALA A 821 -0.33 -23.37 -79.66
CA ALA A 821 -1.67 -23.91 -79.51
C ALA A 821 -2.05 -24.84 -80.68
N PRO A 822 -2.75 -25.97 -80.43
CA PRO A 822 -3.42 -26.69 -81.50
C PRO A 822 -4.54 -25.82 -82.11
N PRO A 823 -4.81 -25.91 -83.42
CA PRO A 823 -5.80 -25.06 -84.07
C PRO A 823 -7.21 -25.33 -83.52
N LYS A 824 -7.91 -24.24 -83.14
CA LYS A 824 -9.33 -24.28 -82.75
C LYS A 824 -10.16 -24.77 -83.94
N ALA A 825 -10.94 -25.84 -83.75
CA ALA A 825 -11.92 -26.28 -84.74
C ALA A 825 -13.07 -25.26 -84.84
N PRO A 826 -13.63 -25.01 -86.04
CA PRO A 826 -14.66 -24.01 -86.22
C PRO A 826 -15.98 -24.44 -85.57
N VAL A 827 -16.52 -23.60 -84.69
CA VAL A 827 -17.92 -23.66 -84.24
C VAL A 827 -18.76 -22.93 -85.28
N VAL A 828 -19.87 -23.52 -85.70
CA VAL A 828 -20.77 -22.95 -86.70
C VAL A 828 -21.63 -21.85 -86.07
N GLU A 829 -21.56 -20.63 -86.62
CA GLU A 829 -22.49 -19.56 -86.26
C GLU A 829 -23.87 -19.81 -86.86
N ALA A 830 -24.92 -19.48 -86.10
CA ALA A 830 -26.28 -19.31 -86.61
C ALA A 830 -26.77 -17.91 -86.18
N THR A 831 -26.94 -17.03 -87.16
CA THR A 831 -27.18 -15.59 -86.99
C THR A 831 -28.64 -15.20 -87.40
N PRO A 832 -29.13 -13.96 -87.16
CA PRO A 832 -30.31 -13.79 -86.32
C PRO A 832 -31.47 -13.00 -86.98
N ALA A 833 -32.58 -12.82 -86.25
CA ALA A 833 -33.61 -11.75 -86.36
C ALA A 833 -34.90 -12.20 -85.62
N ALA A 834 -35.86 -11.35 -85.22
CA ALA A 834 -35.85 -9.93 -84.80
C ALA A 834 -37.23 -9.61 -84.13
N GLU A 835 -37.31 -8.46 -83.44
CA GLU A 835 -38.52 -7.67 -83.08
C GLU A 835 -39.91 -8.34 -82.87
N ALA A 836 -40.50 -8.14 -81.68
CA ALA A 836 -41.65 -7.23 -81.50
C ALA A 836 -42.23 -7.24 -80.06
N ALA A 837 -42.85 -6.12 -79.67
CA ALA A 837 -43.79 -5.96 -78.54
C ALA A 837 -45.21 -5.69 -79.13
N PRO A 838 -46.34 -5.52 -78.37
CA PRO A 838 -46.46 -5.30 -76.91
C PRO A 838 -47.71 -5.94 -76.22
N ALA A 839 -48.01 -5.48 -75.00
CA ALA A 839 -49.35 -5.31 -74.38
C ALA A 839 -50.08 -6.46 -73.62
N VAL A 840 -49.91 -6.46 -72.28
CA VAL A 840 -50.98 -6.31 -71.24
C VAL A 840 -52.12 -7.37 -71.08
N THR A 841 -51.95 -8.21 -70.04
CA THR A 841 -52.92 -8.81 -69.08
C THR A 841 -54.23 -9.51 -69.51
N VAL A 842 -54.37 -10.79 -69.09
CA VAL A 842 -55.57 -11.39 -68.43
C VAL A 842 -55.08 -12.37 -67.32
N THR A 843 -55.94 -12.76 -66.38
CA THR A 843 -55.67 -13.58 -65.18
C THR A 843 -56.01 -15.07 -65.27
N SER A 844 -55.39 -15.86 -64.38
CA SER A 844 -55.89 -17.07 -63.65
C SER A 844 -56.21 -18.39 -64.38
N GLU A 845 -56.19 -19.48 -63.57
CA GLU A 845 -56.71 -20.85 -63.82
C GLU A 845 -55.98 -21.73 -64.87
N GLU A 846 -55.92 -23.08 -64.75
CA GLU A 846 -55.85 -23.98 -63.58
C GLU A 846 -55.35 -25.40 -63.98
N THR A 847 -54.95 -26.23 -63.00
CA THR A 847 -54.93 -27.73 -62.90
C THR A 847 -54.58 -28.71 -64.06
N THR A 848 -54.29 -29.95 -63.62
CA THR A 848 -54.22 -31.28 -64.30
C THR A 848 -52.84 -31.78 -64.76
N GLU A 849 -52.45 -33.05 -64.59
CA GLU A 849 -52.92 -34.17 -63.72
C GLU A 849 -51.71 -35.12 -63.44
N VAL A 850 -51.48 -35.61 -62.21
CA VAL A 850 -51.86 -36.94 -61.64
C VAL A 850 -51.23 -38.15 -62.35
N VAL A 851 -50.48 -39.02 -61.61
CA VAL A 851 -50.86 -40.36 -61.09
C VAL A 851 -49.83 -40.73 -60.00
N THR A 852 -50.14 -40.60 -58.69
CA THR A 852 -50.65 -41.62 -57.73
C THR A 852 -49.64 -42.69 -57.28
N GLU A 853 -49.69 -43.28 -56.07
CA GLU A 853 -50.76 -43.35 -55.05
C GLU A 853 -50.22 -43.57 -53.61
N THR A 854 -50.72 -42.80 -52.60
CA THR A 854 -51.04 -43.10 -51.15
C THR A 854 -50.06 -43.93 -50.26
N VAL A 855 -50.04 -43.94 -48.90
CA VAL A 855 -51.02 -43.92 -47.77
C VAL A 855 -50.26 -43.46 -46.49
N THR A 856 -50.73 -42.74 -45.45
CA THR A 856 -51.90 -41.88 -45.12
C THR A 856 -51.56 -41.01 -43.87
N GLU A 857 -52.44 -40.04 -43.56
CA GLU A 857 -52.88 -39.44 -42.27
C GLU A 857 -52.51 -40.10 -40.91
N THR A 858 -52.52 -39.39 -39.76
CA THR A 858 -53.52 -38.38 -39.29
C THR A 858 -52.99 -37.04 -38.72
N ALA A 859 -53.88 -36.06 -38.63
CA ALA A 859 -53.65 -34.68 -38.15
C ALA A 859 -54.50 -34.29 -36.91
N GLY A 860 -54.40 -33.02 -36.49
CA GLY A 860 -55.06 -32.39 -35.33
C GLY A 860 -54.06 -31.48 -34.61
N GLU A 861 -54.03 -30.17 -34.88
CA GLU A 861 -54.86 -29.12 -34.23
C GLU A 861 -54.64 -28.98 -32.72
N ALA A 862 -54.64 -27.80 -32.09
CA ALA A 862 -54.35 -26.39 -32.42
C ALA A 862 -54.98 -25.56 -31.30
N GLU A 863 -54.24 -24.72 -30.58
CA GLU A 863 -54.84 -23.71 -29.70
C GLU A 863 -53.88 -22.54 -29.48
N ALA A 864 -54.42 -21.37 -29.10
CA ALA A 864 -53.66 -20.15 -28.89
C ALA A 864 -54.21 -19.37 -27.69
N THR A 865 -53.36 -18.65 -26.96
CA THR A 865 -53.54 -17.23 -26.58
C THR A 865 -52.31 -16.69 -25.81
N PRO A 866 -52.10 -15.35 -25.75
CA PRO A 866 -50.90 -14.72 -25.17
C PRO A 866 -51.16 -14.14 -23.76
N VAL A 867 -50.20 -13.39 -23.20
CA VAL A 867 -50.43 -12.10 -22.48
C VAL A 867 -49.12 -11.31 -22.29
N GLU A 868 -49.26 -10.02 -22.01
CA GLU A 868 -48.28 -8.92 -22.08
C GLU A 868 -47.18 -8.90 -21.00
N THR A 869 -46.13 -8.08 -21.21
CA THR A 869 -45.86 -6.98 -20.24
C THR A 869 -45.12 -5.77 -20.86
N THR A 870 -45.83 -4.64 -20.94
CA THR A 870 -45.40 -3.22 -20.81
C THR A 870 -44.00 -2.74 -21.24
N VAL A 871 -43.98 -1.68 -22.08
CA VAL A 871 -42.90 -0.68 -22.19
C VAL A 871 -43.25 0.54 -21.32
N SER A 872 -42.23 1.23 -20.77
CA SER A 872 -42.36 2.61 -20.28
C SER A 872 -41.03 3.36 -20.37
N GLU A 873 -41.04 4.50 -21.05
CA GLU A 873 -39.95 5.49 -21.12
C GLU A 873 -40.01 6.41 -19.85
N GLU A 874 -39.22 7.48 -19.60
CA GLU A 874 -38.34 8.31 -20.45
C GLU A 874 -37.34 9.13 -19.56
N THR A 875 -36.46 9.93 -20.18
CA THR A 875 -35.78 11.17 -19.69
C THR A 875 -34.94 11.18 -18.39
N VAL A 876 -33.63 11.44 -18.54
CA VAL A 876 -32.93 12.69 -18.16
C VAL A 876 -31.81 12.87 -19.21
N GLU A 877 -31.82 13.86 -20.10
CA GLU A 877 -31.45 15.29 -19.97
C GLU A 877 -29.97 15.55 -19.60
N ALA A 878 -29.38 16.66 -20.07
CA ALA A 878 -27.94 16.82 -20.29
C ALA A 878 -27.39 18.22 -19.90
N VAL A 879 -26.17 18.57 -20.37
CA VAL A 879 -25.48 19.89 -20.23
C VAL A 879 -24.83 20.05 -18.82
N THR A 880 -23.60 20.55 -18.62
CA THR A 880 -22.65 21.39 -19.42
C THR A 880 -21.19 20.99 -19.14
N GLU A 881 -20.28 21.13 -20.12
CA GLU A 881 -19.15 22.08 -20.05
C GLU A 881 -18.52 22.30 -21.43
N THR A 882 -17.81 23.42 -21.66
CA THR A 882 -17.53 23.94 -23.02
C THR A 882 -16.22 24.73 -23.15
N THR A 883 -15.37 24.31 -24.10
CA THR A 883 -14.35 25.10 -24.85
C THR A 883 -13.23 25.79 -24.03
N THR A 884 -12.05 26.13 -24.58
CA THR A 884 -11.72 26.66 -25.92
C THR A 884 -10.21 26.47 -26.23
N GLU A 885 -9.84 26.30 -27.51
CA GLU A 885 -8.55 26.62 -28.25
C GLU A 885 -7.16 26.64 -27.55
N ALA A 886 -5.98 26.54 -28.22
CA ALA A 886 -5.42 26.04 -29.50
C ALA A 886 -3.90 26.46 -29.52
N PRO A 887 -3.05 26.33 -30.58
CA PRO A 887 -3.08 25.49 -31.79
C PRO A 887 -1.75 24.67 -32.04
N ALA A 888 -1.71 23.89 -33.14
CA ALA A 888 -0.50 23.42 -33.88
C ALA A 888 0.45 22.41 -33.19
N GLU A 889 1.24 21.55 -33.88
CA GLU A 889 1.61 21.39 -35.31
C GLU A 889 1.53 19.91 -35.79
N VAL A 890 1.33 19.69 -37.12
CA VAL A 890 2.03 18.76 -38.06
C VAL A 890 2.19 17.25 -37.66
N GLU A 891 1.97 16.22 -38.50
CA GLU A 891 1.90 16.09 -39.98
C GLU A 891 0.92 14.96 -40.41
N ALA A 892 0.46 14.96 -41.66
CA ALA A 892 -0.21 13.82 -42.30
C ALA A 892 0.08 13.79 -43.81
N ASP A 893 0.47 12.63 -44.35
CA ASP A 893 0.84 12.46 -45.76
C ASP A 893 -0.29 11.86 -46.62
N THR A 894 -0.08 11.80 -47.94
CA THR A 894 -1.09 12.17 -48.93
C THR A 894 -1.36 11.12 -50.01
N THR A 895 -2.58 11.16 -50.55
CA THR A 895 -2.96 10.49 -51.80
C THR A 895 -2.67 11.37 -53.02
N PRO A 896 -2.16 10.81 -54.12
CA PRO A 896 -2.34 11.39 -55.46
C PRO A 896 -3.42 10.64 -56.25
N VAL A 897 -4.32 11.40 -56.87
CA VAL A 897 -5.16 10.97 -58.00
C VAL A 897 -4.47 11.44 -59.30
N VAL A 898 -4.70 10.76 -60.42
CA VAL A 898 -4.14 11.16 -61.73
C VAL A 898 -5.27 11.45 -62.72
N GLU A 899 -5.16 12.56 -63.46
CA GLU A 899 -6.16 13.07 -64.40
C GLU A 899 -6.09 12.44 -65.81
N ALA A 900 -7.13 12.72 -66.60
CA ALA A 900 -7.15 12.52 -68.05
C ALA A 900 -6.59 13.77 -68.79
N PRO A 901 -6.11 13.64 -70.05
CA PRO A 901 -5.17 14.61 -70.63
C PRO A 901 -5.82 15.74 -71.46
N SER A 902 -4.99 16.74 -71.80
CA SER A 902 -5.24 17.74 -72.85
C SER A 902 -4.20 17.62 -73.98
N LEU A 903 -4.54 18.16 -75.16
CA LEU A 903 -3.86 17.93 -76.43
C LEU A 903 -2.63 18.83 -76.67
N GLU A 904 -1.64 18.30 -77.40
CA GLU A 904 -0.97 19.07 -78.46
C GLU A 904 -0.56 18.14 -79.62
N THR A 905 -0.29 18.70 -80.80
CA THR A 905 -0.25 18.00 -82.10
C THR A 905 1.15 17.93 -82.72
N GLY A 906 1.48 16.85 -83.45
CA GLY A 906 2.71 16.80 -84.24
C GLY A 906 2.87 15.57 -85.14
N ASP A 907 2.30 15.65 -86.35
CA ASP A 907 2.55 14.83 -87.55
C ASP A 907 2.51 13.28 -87.44
N GLY A 908 2.53 12.60 -88.59
CA GLY A 908 2.40 11.14 -88.66
C GLY A 908 2.92 10.55 -89.96
N GLU A 909 3.03 9.22 -89.99
CA GLU A 909 3.47 8.45 -91.17
C GLU A 909 2.69 7.13 -91.25
N THR A 910 2.45 6.64 -92.46
CA THR A 910 1.67 5.42 -92.73
C THR A 910 2.56 4.18 -92.77
N ALA A 911 2.18 3.10 -92.06
CA ALA A 911 2.86 1.80 -92.14
C ALA A 911 1.86 0.62 -92.20
N GLU A 912 2.26 -0.42 -92.92
CA GLU A 912 1.44 -1.59 -93.28
C GLU A 912 1.13 -2.57 -92.14
N ALA A 913 0.17 -3.47 -92.37
CA ALA A 913 -0.16 -4.57 -91.47
C ALA A 913 0.87 -5.71 -91.52
N ALA A 914 1.14 -6.31 -90.36
CA ALA A 914 2.01 -7.49 -90.18
C ALA A 914 1.23 -8.66 -89.53
N PRO A 915 1.63 -9.93 -89.74
CA PRO A 915 0.84 -11.09 -89.32
C PRO A 915 0.93 -11.39 -87.82
N ALA A 916 -0.12 -12.03 -87.28
CA ALA A 916 -0.17 -12.45 -85.88
C ALA A 916 0.75 -13.65 -85.58
N GLU A 917 1.46 -13.60 -84.45
CA GLU A 917 2.20 -14.74 -83.90
C GLU A 917 1.24 -15.80 -83.32
N PRO A 918 1.60 -17.11 -83.33
CA PRO A 918 0.75 -18.16 -82.80
C PRO A 918 0.61 -18.08 -81.27
N GLU A 919 -0.62 -18.22 -80.75
CA GLU A 919 -0.88 -18.31 -79.29
C GLU A 919 -0.04 -19.45 -78.68
N MET A 920 0.83 -19.13 -77.72
CA MET A 920 1.64 -20.11 -76.98
C MET A 920 0.92 -20.51 -75.69
N ILE A 921 0.62 -21.81 -75.55
CA ILE A 921 0.00 -22.40 -74.35
C ILE A 921 1.04 -22.91 -73.35
N ASP A 922 0.78 -22.65 -72.07
CA ASP A 922 1.57 -23.10 -70.92
C ASP A 922 1.13 -24.52 -70.51
N VAL A 923 1.87 -25.55 -70.95
CA VAL A 923 1.55 -26.97 -70.72
C VAL A 923 2.39 -27.56 -69.58
N TRP A 924 1.72 -28.19 -68.61
CA TRP A 924 2.35 -28.80 -67.44
C TRP A 924 2.54 -30.30 -67.60
N ARG A 925 3.71 -30.81 -67.24
CA ARG A 925 4.13 -32.22 -67.43
C ARG A 925 4.86 -32.75 -66.19
N PRO A 926 4.76 -34.05 -65.83
CA PRO A 926 5.54 -34.62 -64.73
C PRO A 926 7.04 -34.56 -65.00
N GLY A 927 7.84 -34.09 -64.05
CA GLY A 927 9.29 -34.10 -64.17
C GLY A 927 9.88 -35.52 -64.09
N ARG A 928 10.76 -35.89 -65.03
CA ARG A 928 11.58 -37.10 -64.89
C ARG A 928 12.52 -36.99 -63.68
N PHE A 929 12.50 -38.03 -62.85
CA PHE A 929 13.40 -38.22 -61.71
C PHE A 929 14.72 -38.89 -62.15
N ASP A 930 15.55 -38.18 -62.91
CA ASP A 930 16.89 -38.65 -63.26
C ASP A 930 17.83 -38.55 -62.04
N ARG A 931 18.14 -39.70 -61.43
CA ARG A 931 19.05 -39.82 -60.29
C ARG A 931 20.51 -39.59 -60.70
N ARG A 932 21.04 -38.38 -60.55
CA ARG A 932 22.50 -38.10 -60.37
C ARG A 932 22.75 -36.67 -59.87
N PRO A 933 23.31 -36.46 -58.66
CA PRO A 933 23.81 -35.16 -58.25
C PRO A 933 25.15 -34.89 -58.97
N GLN A 934 25.20 -33.83 -59.78
CA GLN A 934 26.41 -33.48 -60.51
C GLN A 934 27.32 -32.63 -59.62
N GLN A 935 28.42 -33.22 -59.13
CA GLN A 935 29.50 -32.45 -58.50
C GLN A 935 30.05 -31.41 -59.49
N ARG A 936 30.21 -30.17 -59.03
CA ARG A 936 31.16 -29.22 -59.61
C ARG A 936 32.13 -28.79 -58.51
N ASP A 937 33.34 -29.34 -58.59
CA ASP A 937 34.52 -28.72 -57.98
C ASP A 937 34.62 -27.25 -58.40
N ASN A 938 35.20 -26.43 -57.54
CA ASN A 938 36.06 -25.35 -58.01
C ASN A 938 37.29 -25.25 -57.11
N ARG A 939 38.38 -25.92 -57.53
CA ARG A 939 39.64 -25.98 -56.76
C ARG A 939 40.59 -24.87 -57.19
N ARG A 940 40.97 -24.04 -56.21
CA ARG A 940 42.32 -23.50 -55.94
C ARG A 940 43.30 -23.34 -57.12
N ASP A 941 43.82 -22.13 -57.24
CA ASP A 941 45.27 -21.89 -57.10
C ASP A 941 45.49 -21.02 -55.83
N ARG A 942 46.50 -21.15 -54.95
CA ARG A 942 47.97 -21.37 -55.05
C ARG A 942 48.75 -20.05 -55.25
N ARG A 943 49.97 -19.83 -54.71
CA ARG A 943 51.05 -20.75 -54.27
C ARG A 943 51.88 -20.15 -53.05
N PRO A 944 53.10 -20.58 -52.63
CA PRO A 944 53.35 -20.89 -51.19
C PRO A 944 54.72 -20.46 -50.58
N ASN A 945 54.95 -20.78 -49.29
CA ASN A 945 56.23 -21.27 -48.68
C ASN A 945 56.09 -21.40 -47.13
N GLN A 946 56.88 -22.16 -46.35
CA GLN A 946 57.71 -23.36 -46.57
C GLN A 946 58.03 -24.03 -45.19
N ASN A 947 58.43 -25.31 -45.18
CA ASN A 947 58.98 -26.12 -44.05
C ASN A 947 58.00 -26.42 -42.86
N ALA A 948 57.81 -27.65 -42.32
CA ALA A 948 58.66 -28.81 -41.98
C ALA A 948 59.19 -28.74 -40.52
N SER A 949 59.10 -29.76 -39.64
CA SER A 949 58.72 -31.19 -39.75
C SER A 949 58.01 -31.74 -38.49
N ALA A 950 57.40 -32.94 -38.57
CA ALA A 950 57.01 -33.78 -37.42
C ALA A 950 58.00 -34.97 -37.25
N PRO A 951 57.90 -35.84 -36.22
CA PRO A 951 56.95 -36.99 -36.31
C PRO A 951 56.36 -37.55 -34.99
N ALA A 952 55.29 -38.36 -35.14
CA ALA A 952 54.88 -39.53 -34.31
C ALA A 952 54.52 -39.38 -32.80
N GLU A 953 53.86 -40.35 -32.16
CA GLU A 953 52.63 -41.12 -32.49
C GLU A 953 52.10 -41.84 -31.21
N ALA A 954 50.82 -42.26 -31.22
CA ALA A 954 50.17 -43.23 -30.31
C ALA A 954 49.98 -42.89 -28.81
N GLY A 955 48.92 -43.46 -28.20
CA GLY A 955 48.69 -43.48 -26.75
C GLY A 955 47.26 -43.16 -26.29
N GLU A 956 46.35 -44.14 -26.28
CA GLU A 956 45.03 -44.01 -25.65
C GLU A 956 45.09 -44.28 -24.13
N ALA A 957 44.47 -43.43 -23.30
CA ALA A 957 43.92 -43.81 -21.99
C ALA A 957 43.00 -42.73 -21.36
N LYS A 958 41.84 -43.16 -20.86
CA LYS A 958 41.09 -42.57 -19.72
C LYS A 958 41.41 -43.42 -18.45
N PRO A 959 41.05 -43.06 -17.19
CA PRO A 959 40.06 -42.05 -16.77
C PRO A 959 40.49 -41.15 -15.55
N GLU A 960 39.54 -40.34 -15.07
CA GLU A 960 39.30 -39.86 -13.68
C GLU A 960 40.44 -39.30 -12.79
N GLY A 961 40.23 -38.12 -12.16
CA GLY A 961 41.05 -37.72 -11.00
C GLY A 961 41.11 -36.25 -10.52
N ARG A 962 40.03 -35.73 -9.92
CA ARG A 962 40.05 -34.89 -8.70
C ARG A 962 40.87 -33.56 -8.57
N GLU A 963 40.13 -32.46 -8.43
CA GLU A 963 40.35 -31.27 -7.55
C GLU A 963 41.77 -30.66 -7.30
N GLY A 964 42.04 -29.50 -7.93
CA GLY A 964 42.00 -28.22 -7.17
C GLY A 964 43.29 -27.44 -6.81
N ARG A 965 43.12 -26.09 -6.75
CA ARG A 965 44.05 -25.03 -6.28
C ARG A 965 45.23 -24.69 -7.23
N GLY A 966 45.69 -23.43 -7.36
CA GLY A 966 45.16 -22.18 -6.80
C GLY A 966 45.99 -20.91 -7.16
N ARG A 967 45.45 -19.74 -6.77
CA ARG A 967 45.98 -18.35 -6.76
C ARG A 967 47.48 -18.09 -7.09
N GLN A 968 47.74 -17.03 -7.88
CA GLN A 968 48.38 -15.75 -7.44
C GLN A 968 48.29 -14.67 -8.58
N GLN A 969 47.99 -13.38 -8.29
CA GLN A 969 48.89 -12.21 -8.12
C GLN A 969 49.79 -11.87 -9.34
N ASP A 970 50.07 -10.62 -9.76
CA ASP A 970 49.60 -9.26 -9.36
C ASP A 970 49.98 -8.21 -10.45
N GLY A 971 49.29 -7.04 -10.48
CA GLY A 971 49.74 -5.77 -11.12
C GLY A 971 49.88 -5.70 -12.66
N GLU A 972 50.02 -4.53 -13.31
CA GLU A 972 49.68 -3.16 -12.90
C GLU A 972 49.40 -2.26 -14.14
N ARG A 973 49.09 -0.98 -13.89
CA ARG A 973 48.55 0.09 -14.78
C ARG A 973 49.25 0.36 -16.14
N ASP A 974 48.46 0.82 -17.12
CA ASP A 974 48.65 2.13 -17.80
C ASP A 974 47.31 2.66 -18.38
N GLY A 975 47.21 3.88 -18.95
CA GLY A 975 45.92 4.48 -19.37
C GLY A 975 45.92 5.53 -20.50
N ARG A 976 44.72 5.90 -21.00
CA ARG A 976 44.46 7.00 -21.99
C ARG A 976 43.01 7.56 -21.92
N ARG A 977 42.60 8.45 -22.85
CA ARG A 977 41.57 9.52 -22.69
C ARG A 977 40.29 9.39 -23.56
N GLN A 978 39.25 10.20 -23.22
CA GLN A 978 38.07 10.66 -24.02
C GLN A 978 36.99 9.60 -24.37
N GLY A 979 35.67 9.87 -24.51
CA GLY A 979 34.79 11.00 -24.08
C GLY A 979 34.41 12.06 -25.14
N GLY A 980 33.14 12.49 -25.36
CA GLY A 980 31.83 12.08 -24.80
C GLY A 980 30.69 13.15 -24.97
N ARG A 981 29.43 12.81 -24.63
CA ARG A 981 28.15 13.62 -24.67
C ARG A 981 27.49 13.90 -26.05
N PRO A 982 26.17 14.22 -26.04
CA PRO A 982 25.67 15.52 -26.55
C PRO A 982 24.82 16.34 -25.52
N GLN A 983 24.06 17.36 -25.96
CA GLN A 983 23.91 18.64 -25.22
C GLN A 983 22.54 19.39 -25.38
N GLN A 984 22.25 20.33 -24.47
CA GLN A 984 21.05 21.22 -24.42
C GLN A 984 21.29 22.66 -24.93
N GLN A 985 20.20 23.40 -25.22
CA GLN A 985 20.07 24.88 -25.29
C GLN A 985 18.62 25.29 -24.93
N ARG A 986 18.22 26.50 -24.48
CA ARG A 986 18.88 27.67 -23.84
C ARG A 986 17.78 28.57 -23.19
N GLY A 987 18.06 29.29 -22.10
CA GLY A 987 17.17 30.32 -21.51
C GLY A 987 17.84 31.08 -20.33
N PRO A 988 17.52 32.36 -20.03
CA PRO A 988 18.46 33.26 -19.32
C PRO A 988 18.10 33.69 -17.86
N ARG A 989 19.00 34.50 -17.31
CA ARG A 989 19.19 34.96 -15.92
C ARG A 989 18.34 36.19 -15.51
N PRO A 990 18.20 36.46 -14.20
CA PRO A 990 19.08 37.43 -13.48
C PRO A 990 19.52 36.94 -12.08
N GLU A 991 20.24 37.67 -11.20
CA GLU A 991 21.48 38.48 -11.32
C GLU A 991 22.26 38.46 -9.96
N ARG A 992 22.87 39.56 -9.45
CA ARG A 992 23.71 39.58 -8.21
C ARG A 992 23.83 40.94 -7.49
N ALA A 993 23.86 40.89 -6.16
CA ALA A 993 24.48 41.84 -5.21
C ALA A 993 24.57 41.14 -3.82
N ASN A 994 25.50 41.38 -2.89
CA ASN A 994 26.83 42.03 -2.91
C ASN A 994 27.77 41.19 -1.96
N SER A 995 28.86 41.56 -1.26
CA SER A 995 29.64 42.79 -1.01
C SER A 995 31.11 42.46 -0.65
N ASP A 996 31.88 43.49 -0.25
CA ASP A 996 33.34 43.51 -0.12
C ASP A 996 33.98 42.85 1.13
N ARG A 997 35.31 42.72 1.06
CA ARG A 997 36.26 42.56 2.19
C ARG A 997 37.22 43.77 2.22
N PRO A 998 37.89 44.00 3.35
CA PRO A 998 39.30 44.43 3.35
C PRO A 998 40.23 43.42 4.06
N GLN A 999 41.54 43.67 3.97
CA GLN A 999 42.62 42.79 4.45
C GLN A 999 43.16 43.18 5.84
N GLY A 1000 43.86 42.25 6.49
CA GLY A 1000 44.69 42.42 7.68
C GLY A 1000 45.75 41.32 7.72
N ASP A 1001 46.94 41.60 8.26
CA ASP A 1001 48.17 40.91 7.85
C ASP A 1001 48.70 39.78 8.75
N ARG A 1002 49.76 39.11 8.25
CA ARG A 1002 50.41 37.93 8.85
C ARG A 1002 51.42 38.29 9.95
N GLU A 1003 51.50 37.45 10.99
CA GLU A 1003 52.73 36.84 11.55
C GLU A 1003 52.38 35.88 12.72
N GLY A 1004 53.18 34.87 13.10
CA GLY A 1004 54.42 34.42 12.45
C GLY A 1004 55.47 33.71 13.33
N ARG A 1005 55.13 32.85 14.30
CA ARG A 1005 56.15 32.09 15.08
C ARG A 1005 55.86 30.59 15.27
N ARG A 1006 56.94 29.81 15.23
CA ARG A 1006 57.08 28.39 15.57
C ARG A 1006 57.97 28.27 16.82
N ASN A 1007 57.85 27.19 17.62
CA ASN A 1007 58.86 26.12 17.72
C ASN A 1007 58.59 25.11 18.87
N ASP A 1008 58.99 23.86 18.58
CA ASP A 1008 59.66 22.84 19.41
C ASP A 1008 59.07 22.23 20.70
N ARG A 1009 59.20 20.90 20.76
CA ARG A 1009 59.28 20.04 21.97
C ARG A 1009 60.76 19.90 22.40
N PRO A 1010 61.06 19.48 23.64
CA PRO A 1010 61.23 18.04 23.93
C PRO A 1010 60.34 17.58 25.10
N GLY A 1011 60.22 16.30 25.47
CA GLY A 1011 60.91 15.09 25.00
C GLY A 1011 61.64 14.36 26.14
N ASN A 1012 61.27 13.11 26.43
CA ASN A 1012 62.03 12.22 27.32
C ASN A 1012 61.77 10.73 26.97
N ASP A 1013 62.73 9.85 27.22
CA ASP A 1013 62.78 8.46 26.70
C ASP A 1013 63.46 7.52 27.71
N HIS A 1014 62.83 6.39 28.08
CA HIS A 1014 63.47 5.25 28.76
C HIS A 1014 62.82 3.89 28.42
N ARG A 1015 63.48 3.12 27.52
CA ARG A 1015 63.96 1.71 27.64
C ARG A 1015 63.37 0.90 28.82
N ASN A 1016 63.00 -0.39 28.72
CA ASN A 1016 63.75 -1.60 28.26
C ASN A 1016 62.82 -2.86 28.44
N LYS A 1017 63.08 -4.15 28.12
CA LYS A 1017 64.15 -4.94 27.46
C LYS A 1017 63.63 -6.36 27.07
N GLY A 1018 63.99 -6.91 25.90
CA GLY A 1018 63.90 -8.36 25.55
C GLY A 1018 62.50 -8.89 25.17
N GLY A 1019 62.33 -9.98 24.37
CA GLY A 1019 63.29 -10.93 23.74
C GLY A 1019 63.20 -12.35 24.36
N ASP A 1020 63.25 -13.47 23.63
CA ASP A 1020 63.47 -13.70 22.18
C ASP A 1020 62.88 -15.09 21.70
N HIS A 1021 63.07 -15.43 20.42
CA HIS A 1021 62.44 -16.49 19.60
C HIS A 1021 62.85 -17.99 19.80
N ARG A 1022 62.18 -18.86 19.00
CA ARG A 1022 62.58 -20.17 18.37
C ARG A 1022 61.87 -21.44 18.92
N GLN A 1023 61.10 -22.17 18.09
CA GLN A 1023 61.43 -23.30 17.18
C GLN A 1023 61.86 -24.59 17.91
N GLY A 1024 61.38 -25.81 17.59
CA GLY A 1024 60.33 -26.24 16.64
C GLY A 1024 60.45 -27.74 16.24
N GLN A 1025 59.37 -28.33 15.66
CA GLN A 1025 59.30 -29.69 15.06
C GLN A 1025 59.47 -30.88 16.06
N ASN A 1026 59.09 -32.15 15.81
CA ASN A 1026 58.50 -32.80 14.62
C ASN A 1026 57.67 -34.09 14.94
N ALA A 1027 56.85 -34.51 13.97
CA ALA A 1027 56.48 -35.90 13.60
C ALA A 1027 55.50 -36.81 14.41
N SER A 1028 54.94 -37.79 13.66
CA SER A 1028 54.20 -39.02 14.06
C SER A 1028 52.76 -38.93 14.61
N GLN A 1029 51.80 -39.17 13.71
CA GLN A 1029 50.49 -39.81 13.96
C GLN A 1029 50.67 -41.36 14.06
N PRO A 1030 49.70 -42.19 14.56
CA PRO A 1030 48.37 -42.29 13.93
C PRO A 1030 47.14 -42.74 14.77
N ARG A 1031 45.97 -42.55 14.12
CA ARG A 1031 44.70 -43.33 14.17
C ARG A 1031 43.65 -43.11 15.29
N ARG A 1032 42.42 -42.96 14.76
CA ARG A 1032 41.07 -43.23 15.29
C ARG A 1032 40.44 -42.21 16.25
N GLU A 1033 39.16 -41.98 15.98
CA GLU A 1033 38.26 -41.03 16.64
C GLU A 1033 37.27 -41.80 17.51
N GLU A 1034 36.88 -41.22 18.65
CA GLU A 1034 35.61 -41.49 19.34
C GLU A 1034 35.27 -40.27 20.24
N PRO A 1035 34.00 -40.05 20.63
CA PRO A 1035 33.52 -38.73 21.02
C PRO A 1035 33.96 -38.30 22.43
N ARG A 1036 34.30 -37.01 22.58
CA ARG A 1036 34.58 -36.41 23.89
C ARG A 1036 33.29 -36.06 24.63
N ARG A 1037 33.23 -36.51 25.88
CA ARG A 1037 32.16 -36.23 26.86
C ARG A 1037 31.99 -34.74 27.10
N GLU A 1038 30.76 -34.34 27.39
CA GLU A 1038 30.41 -33.00 27.83
C GLU A 1038 31.10 -32.65 29.17
N ARG A 1039 31.28 -31.35 29.42
CA ARG A 1039 31.76 -30.84 30.71
C ARG A 1039 30.58 -30.58 31.64
N PRO A 1040 30.69 -30.84 32.96
CA PRO A 1040 29.63 -30.51 33.91
C PRO A 1040 29.36 -29.00 33.94
N ILE A 1041 28.10 -28.63 34.14
CA ILE A 1041 27.63 -27.25 34.21
C ILE A 1041 28.04 -26.61 35.54
N ASP A 1042 28.38 -25.32 35.51
CA ASP A 1042 28.71 -24.53 36.69
C ASP A 1042 27.51 -24.43 37.66
N PRO A 1043 27.65 -24.86 38.93
CA PRO A 1043 26.56 -24.84 39.91
C PRO A 1043 26.09 -23.43 40.32
N ASN A 1044 26.87 -22.38 40.03
CA ASN A 1044 26.48 -20.99 40.29
C ASN A 1044 25.82 -20.30 39.07
N SER A 1045 25.56 -21.03 37.98
CA SER A 1045 24.84 -20.49 36.82
C SER A 1045 23.36 -20.21 37.15
N PRO A 1046 22.79 -19.03 36.83
CA PRO A 1046 21.37 -18.74 37.07
C PRO A 1046 20.42 -19.67 36.29
N PHE A 1047 20.90 -20.33 35.24
CA PHE A 1047 20.15 -21.34 34.51
C PHE A 1047 19.97 -22.65 35.30
N ALA A 1048 20.85 -22.96 36.26
CA ALA A 1048 20.69 -24.13 37.13
C ALA A 1048 19.50 -23.94 38.10
N ALA A 1049 19.33 -22.73 38.63
CA ALA A 1049 18.17 -22.39 39.47
C ALA A 1049 16.84 -22.47 38.69
N LEU A 1050 16.81 -22.00 37.44
CA LEU A 1050 15.66 -22.14 36.55
C LEU A 1050 15.36 -23.60 36.18
N ALA A 1051 16.38 -24.44 35.97
CA ALA A 1051 16.21 -25.87 35.72
C ALA A 1051 15.61 -26.59 36.95
N ALA A 1052 16.08 -26.26 38.16
CA ALA A 1052 15.53 -26.79 39.41
C ALA A 1052 14.06 -26.37 39.62
N LEU A 1053 13.75 -25.08 39.40
CA LEU A 1053 12.37 -24.57 39.51
C LEU A 1053 11.42 -25.24 38.50
N LYS A 1054 11.89 -25.49 37.28
CA LYS A 1054 11.14 -26.21 36.25
C LYS A 1054 10.87 -27.67 36.66
N ALA A 1055 11.88 -28.37 37.20
CA ALA A 1055 11.71 -29.74 37.68
C ALA A 1055 10.71 -29.85 38.83
N ASP A 1056 10.72 -28.91 39.79
CA ASP A 1056 9.78 -28.87 40.91
C ASP A 1056 8.33 -28.58 40.46
N LEU A 1057 8.15 -27.74 39.43
CA LEU A 1057 6.85 -27.51 38.78
C LEU A 1057 6.35 -28.73 37.97
N GLU A 1058 7.24 -29.45 37.27
CA GLU A 1058 6.89 -30.67 36.54
C GLU A 1058 6.59 -31.85 37.48
N ALA A 1059 7.24 -31.91 38.66
CA ALA A 1059 6.90 -32.85 39.72
C ALA A 1059 5.51 -32.56 40.32
N LYS A 1060 5.21 -31.30 40.66
CA LYS A 1060 3.90 -30.88 41.17
C LYS A 1060 2.76 -31.12 40.17
N LYS A 1061 3.04 -31.04 38.86
CA LYS A 1061 2.08 -31.41 37.79
C LYS A 1061 1.82 -32.91 37.61
N ARG A 1062 2.46 -33.79 38.39
CA ARG A 1062 2.26 -35.25 38.36
C ARG A 1062 1.75 -35.82 39.70
N GLY A 1063 1.31 -34.96 40.62
CA GLY A 1063 0.90 -35.33 41.98
C GLY A 1063 -0.43 -34.70 42.43
N GLY A 1064 -1.35 -34.44 41.49
CA GLY A 1064 -2.68 -33.89 41.73
C GLY A 1064 -3.62 -34.21 40.57
#